data_AF-R7EV41-F1
#
_entry.id   AF-R7EV41-F1
#
_cell.length_a   1.000
_cell.length_b   1.000
_cell.length_c   1.000
_cell.angle_alpha   90.00
_cell.angle_beta   90.00
_cell.angle_gamma   90.00
#
_symmetry.space_group_name_H-M   'P 1'
#
loop_
_entity.id
_entity.type
_entity.pdbx_description
1 polymer ?
#
loop_
_entity_poly.entity_id
_entity_poly.type
_entity_poly.pdbx_seq_one_letter_code
_entity_poly.pdbx_strand_id
1 'polypeptide(L)'
;MNIIRTIKVATARLMAVVAAAGYMASASASQPDTLSQLPGSGTAADPFVITSAAHLRALAAMADSTAGCKGHSFRLGADVCADSTFRPVALFNGSFEGAGHTLTYNYAAEADSLGLFRVIGRQGVVRNLVLAGSLSANRYAGALAAECQGLADSITNRMAVSAKENVGGVAAVLSGSLTNCVNGGVLRADAYVGGIACKMAAGGLLANCRNEADILLPEASNIGGIISYTTVNASSARLLRCVNTGALRGRESAGGISSRAESGLSLDSCVNSGTVAVSGRYGAGIVAQITGNPVRNVQLTACSNSGAIISPADYLGGIAAFTTGNVTLSHCVNTGAVTHSGSGAAYIGGLCGMSFGNISHCANAGVVSAPHSYAVGGLVGAAQQNCRINCSYNVGAVSASATALDVEWGVAGGLAGDVRETVLSNSYNLGMVSAYDNAAGLCGMIHNNCALRYSYNAAAVQAAGTANVGAVANLSSEAATLPVTTKVFYDADVCLRLSAFDREYAVGYATAEMCQNPPSERFDSVRLCYPLLTDPAPLPEALMASLCVSYDLPGDNASNVNGAVFVGVRPGIDWHANRCFGFYSPGIYKPLHTGLGTLTASCRGTSLTRTFSFTVRSYNNGAEVLLQPIRTQWHTLTGLPVTHPAPGTLYLRTDHYPDGTARTTKALAE
;
A
#
# COMPACT_ATOMS: atom_id res chain seq x y z
N MET A 1 8.81 -24.98 -32.30
CA MET A 1 10.25 -24.98 -32.66
C MET A 1 10.71 -23.65 -33.30
N ASN A 2 10.19 -22.50 -32.86
CA ASN A 2 10.61 -21.16 -33.34
C ASN A 2 10.81 -20.12 -32.21
N ILE A 3 10.76 -20.54 -30.94
CA ILE A 3 10.97 -19.66 -29.76
C ILE A 3 12.42 -19.73 -29.24
N ILE A 4 13.18 -20.77 -29.62
CA ILE A 4 14.58 -20.98 -29.18
C ILE A 4 15.56 -20.10 -29.97
N ARG A 5 15.19 -19.58 -31.16
CA ARG A 5 16.07 -18.71 -31.97
C ARG A 5 16.07 -17.25 -31.51
N THR A 6 15.00 -16.75 -30.89
CA THR A 6 14.93 -15.35 -30.44
C THR A 6 15.69 -15.12 -29.13
N ILE A 7 15.84 -16.15 -28.29
CA ILE A 7 16.62 -16.07 -27.03
C ILE A 7 18.15 -16.12 -27.28
N LYS A 8 18.59 -16.72 -28.39
CA LYS A 8 20.01 -16.77 -28.77
C LYS A 8 20.58 -15.45 -29.32
N VAL A 9 19.72 -14.52 -29.74
CA VAL A 9 20.17 -13.22 -30.28
C VAL A 9 20.32 -12.17 -29.17
N ALA A 10 19.59 -12.29 -28.05
CA ALA A 10 19.77 -11.43 -26.87
C ALA A 10 20.98 -11.85 -26.00
N THR A 11 21.33 -13.13 -25.97
CA THR A 11 22.51 -13.65 -25.25
C THR A 11 23.84 -13.39 -25.98
N ALA A 12 23.81 -13.15 -27.30
CA ALA A 12 25.00 -12.83 -28.10
C ALA A 12 25.48 -11.37 -27.92
N ARG A 13 24.60 -10.43 -27.53
CA ARG A 13 25.02 -9.06 -27.16
C ARG A 13 25.54 -8.93 -25.72
N LEU A 14 25.36 -9.95 -24.88
CA LEU A 14 25.87 -9.99 -23.51
C LEU A 14 27.25 -10.67 -23.41
N MET A 15 27.63 -11.49 -24.39
CA MET A 15 28.96 -12.12 -24.48
C MET A 15 30.03 -11.21 -25.11
N ALA A 16 29.65 -10.09 -25.74
CA ALA A 16 30.59 -9.13 -26.31
C ALA A 16 31.23 -8.18 -25.29
N VAL A 17 30.86 -8.25 -24.01
CA VAL A 17 31.48 -7.47 -22.91
C VAL A 17 32.42 -8.33 -22.05
N VAL A 18 32.44 -9.66 -22.24
CA VAL A 18 33.28 -10.58 -21.45
C VAL A 18 34.55 -11.02 -22.21
N ALA A 19 34.70 -10.65 -23.49
CA ALA A 19 35.85 -11.03 -24.33
C ALA A 19 36.85 -9.87 -24.58
N ALA A 20 37.24 -9.16 -23.51
CA ALA A 20 38.39 -8.23 -23.53
C ALA A 20 39.39 -8.50 -22.39
N ALA A 21 39.42 -9.73 -21.85
CA ALA A 21 40.43 -10.20 -20.91
C ALA A 21 41.51 -10.98 -21.67
N GLY A 22 42.46 -10.26 -22.27
CA GLY A 22 43.53 -10.87 -23.04
C GLY A 22 44.53 -9.85 -23.57
N TYR A 23 45.23 -9.14 -22.68
CA TYR A 23 46.52 -8.55 -23.03
C TYR A 23 47.40 -8.47 -21.78
N MET A 24 48.37 -9.39 -21.71
CA MET A 24 49.59 -9.18 -20.93
C MET A 24 50.50 -8.27 -21.75
N ALA A 25 50.80 -7.09 -21.23
CA ALA A 25 51.97 -6.33 -21.65
C ALA A 25 52.59 -5.63 -20.43
N SER A 26 53.89 -5.84 -20.31
CA SER A 26 54.85 -5.29 -19.36
C SER A 26 54.52 -3.90 -18.80
N ALA A 27 54.43 -3.81 -17.47
CA ALA A 27 54.47 -2.53 -16.76
C ALA A 27 55.90 -1.98 -16.78
N SER A 28 56.13 -0.92 -17.55
CA SER A 28 57.21 0.03 -17.24
C SER A 28 56.80 0.79 -15.98
N ALA A 29 57.68 0.87 -14.99
CA ALA A 29 57.45 1.61 -13.75
C ALA A 29 57.15 3.09 -14.04
N SER A 30 55.88 3.48 -14.00
CA SER A 30 55.45 4.87 -13.95
C SER A 30 55.60 5.41 -12.53
N GLN A 31 56.06 6.65 -12.41
CA GLN A 31 56.26 7.38 -11.14
C GLN A 31 55.06 7.24 -10.19
N PRO A 32 55.27 7.29 -8.85
CA PRO A 32 54.17 7.26 -7.90
C PRO A 32 53.25 8.47 -8.15
N ASP A 33 51.97 8.21 -8.43
CA ASP A 33 50.96 9.26 -8.58
C ASP A 33 50.78 9.94 -7.21
N THR A 34 51.31 11.14 -7.07
CA THR A 34 51.40 11.88 -5.81
C THR A 34 50.41 13.03 -5.78
N LEU A 35 50.09 13.51 -4.56
CA LEU A 35 49.24 14.68 -4.26
C LEU A 35 49.47 15.90 -5.17
N SER A 36 50.71 16.12 -5.62
CA SER A 36 51.10 17.26 -6.48
C SER A 36 50.47 17.23 -7.88
N GLN A 37 49.89 16.11 -8.29
CA GLN A 37 49.24 15.96 -9.59
C GLN A 37 47.76 16.36 -9.59
N LEU A 38 47.15 16.54 -8.42
CA LEU A 38 45.76 16.95 -8.31
C LEU A 38 45.66 18.49 -8.31
N PRO A 39 44.94 19.11 -9.26
CA PRO A 39 44.63 20.54 -9.19
C PRO A 39 43.83 20.87 -7.92
N GLY A 40 44.11 22.01 -7.28
CA GLY A 40 43.48 22.47 -6.05
C GLY A 40 44.28 22.14 -4.79
N SER A 41 43.93 22.77 -3.66
CA SER A 41 44.65 22.62 -2.38
C SER A 41 44.08 21.53 -1.47
N GLY A 42 42.99 20.87 -1.86
CA GLY A 42 42.31 19.85 -1.07
C GLY A 42 41.48 20.39 0.10
N THR A 43 41.28 21.71 0.20
CA THR A 43 40.44 22.32 1.23
C THR A 43 38.97 22.33 0.80
N ALA A 44 38.04 22.62 1.71
CA ALA A 44 36.62 22.73 1.36
C ALA A 44 36.35 23.87 0.34
N ALA A 45 37.13 24.96 0.41
CA ALA A 45 37.01 26.10 -0.51
C ALA A 45 37.71 25.86 -1.85
N ASP A 46 38.76 25.03 -1.86
CA ASP A 46 39.54 24.68 -3.04
C ASP A 46 39.83 23.17 -3.06
N PRO A 47 38.84 22.33 -3.42
CA PRO A 47 38.95 20.88 -3.38
C PRO A 47 39.88 20.37 -4.48
N PHE A 48 40.50 19.21 -4.26
CA PHE A 48 41.24 18.51 -5.30
C PHE A 48 40.33 18.12 -6.47
N VAL A 49 40.69 18.48 -7.70
CA VAL A 49 39.85 18.26 -8.88
C VAL A 49 40.28 17.00 -9.65
N ILE A 50 39.36 16.05 -9.79
CA ILE A 50 39.58 14.78 -10.47
C ILE A 50 38.98 14.86 -11.88
N THR A 51 39.82 14.74 -12.90
CA THR A 51 39.42 14.81 -14.33
C THR A 51 39.96 13.64 -15.15
N SER A 52 40.73 12.73 -14.56
CA SER A 52 41.40 11.63 -15.27
C SER A 52 41.55 10.38 -14.41
N ALA A 53 41.84 9.24 -15.04
CA ALA A 53 42.14 7.98 -14.36
C ALA A 53 43.36 8.11 -13.42
N ALA A 54 44.38 8.87 -13.81
CA ALA A 54 45.55 9.11 -12.97
C ALA A 54 45.20 9.87 -11.68
N HIS A 55 44.33 10.88 -11.76
CA HIS A 55 43.85 11.60 -10.57
C HIS A 55 43.08 10.66 -9.63
N LEU A 56 42.30 9.73 -10.19
CA LEU A 56 41.57 8.74 -9.42
C LEU A 56 42.52 7.75 -8.71
N ARG A 57 43.63 7.36 -9.35
CA ARG A 57 44.70 6.54 -8.72
C ARG A 57 45.41 7.31 -7.61
N ALA A 58 45.69 8.60 -7.80
CA ALA A 58 46.27 9.46 -6.78
C ALA A 58 45.37 9.59 -5.53
N LEU A 59 44.04 9.65 -5.71
CA LEU A 59 43.09 9.59 -4.58
C LEU A 59 43.24 8.30 -3.77
N ALA A 60 43.32 7.15 -4.45
CA ALA A 60 43.47 5.86 -3.77
C ALA A 60 44.78 5.78 -2.98
N ALA A 61 45.90 6.19 -3.58
CA ALA A 61 47.20 6.24 -2.90
C ALA A 61 47.22 7.22 -1.71
N MET A 62 46.50 8.34 -1.82
CA MET A 62 46.36 9.29 -0.72
C MET A 62 45.60 8.69 0.46
N ALA A 63 44.50 7.99 0.20
CA ALA A 63 43.70 7.38 1.25
C ALA A 63 44.52 6.42 2.12
N ASP A 64 45.40 5.64 1.49
CA ASP A 64 46.30 4.70 2.18
C ASP A 64 47.34 5.40 3.06
N SER A 65 47.74 6.63 2.71
CA SER A 65 48.76 7.40 3.43
C SER A 65 48.21 8.44 4.42
N THR A 66 46.90 8.76 4.39
CA THR A 66 46.32 9.93 5.10
C THR A 66 45.11 9.62 6.00
N ALA A 67 45.12 8.48 6.70
CA ALA A 67 44.00 8.05 7.54
C ALA A 67 42.64 8.10 6.79
N GLY A 68 42.67 7.74 5.49
CA GLY A 68 41.52 7.80 4.59
C GLY A 68 41.17 9.20 4.10
N CYS A 69 42.13 10.06 3.77
CA CYS A 69 41.88 11.43 3.28
C CYS A 69 41.14 12.34 4.28
N LYS A 70 41.30 12.09 5.58
CA LYS A 70 40.65 12.92 6.61
C LYS A 70 41.06 14.39 6.43
N GLY A 71 40.08 15.28 6.49
CA GLY A 71 40.28 16.74 6.35
C GLY A 71 40.49 17.22 4.90
N HIS A 72 40.51 16.32 3.91
CA HIS A 72 40.67 16.68 2.51
C HIS A 72 39.34 16.60 1.75
N SER A 73 39.18 17.48 0.76
CA SER A 73 38.01 17.57 -0.11
C SER A 73 38.41 17.32 -1.56
N PHE A 74 37.56 16.59 -2.28
CA PHE A 74 37.72 16.20 -3.68
C PHE A 74 36.47 16.55 -4.47
N ARG A 75 36.62 16.86 -5.75
CA ARG A 75 35.51 17.12 -6.67
C ARG A 75 35.78 16.55 -8.05
N LEU A 76 34.80 15.92 -8.69
CA LEU A 76 34.90 15.59 -10.11
C LEU A 76 34.78 16.87 -10.95
N GLY A 77 35.71 17.06 -11.89
CA GLY A 77 35.67 18.14 -12.87
C GLY A 77 35.16 17.73 -14.26
N ALA A 78 34.98 16.43 -14.47
CA ALA A 78 34.47 15.83 -15.69
C ALA A 78 33.95 14.41 -15.37
N ASP A 79 33.30 13.76 -16.34
CA ASP A 79 33.10 12.32 -16.29
C ASP A 79 34.47 11.62 -16.37
N VAL A 80 34.68 10.60 -15.55
CA VAL A 80 35.97 9.91 -15.41
C VAL A 80 35.80 8.41 -15.58
N CYS A 81 36.64 7.81 -16.42
CA CYS A 81 36.77 6.37 -16.56
C CYS A 81 38.06 5.89 -15.89
N ALA A 82 37.95 4.92 -14.98
CA ALA A 82 39.09 4.25 -14.39
C ALA A 82 39.82 3.36 -15.42
N ASP A 83 41.14 3.31 -15.33
CA ASP A 83 41.98 2.39 -16.11
C ASP A 83 42.16 1.02 -15.41
N SER A 84 42.86 0.09 -16.03
CA SER A 84 43.09 -1.28 -15.50
C SER A 84 43.95 -1.32 -14.23
N THR A 85 44.65 -0.23 -13.91
CA THR A 85 45.52 -0.13 -12.73
C THR A 85 44.80 0.49 -11.53
N PHE A 86 43.58 0.99 -11.72
CA PHE A 86 42.74 1.47 -10.63
C PHE A 86 42.50 0.39 -9.56
N ARG A 87 42.54 0.82 -8.30
CA ARG A 87 42.20 0.01 -7.13
C ARG A 87 41.19 0.76 -6.27
N PRO A 88 40.15 0.07 -5.74
CA PRO A 88 39.24 0.63 -4.76
C PRO A 88 39.94 1.26 -3.57
N VAL A 89 39.35 2.33 -3.04
CA VAL A 89 39.86 3.06 -1.88
C VAL A 89 39.55 2.29 -0.60
N ALA A 90 40.56 1.94 0.20
CA ALA A 90 40.38 1.05 1.36
C ALA A 90 39.55 1.67 2.51
N LEU A 91 39.70 2.97 2.76
CA LEU A 91 38.99 3.75 3.78
C LEU A 91 38.87 5.20 3.30
N PHE A 92 37.70 5.81 3.45
CA PHE A 92 37.46 7.22 3.10
C PHE A 92 36.77 7.98 4.24
N ASN A 93 37.43 9.03 4.71
CA ASN A 93 37.06 9.98 5.76
C ASN A 93 37.13 11.44 5.27
N GLY A 94 37.29 11.66 3.96
CA GLY A 94 37.28 12.98 3.32
C GLY A 94 35.88 13.39 2.85
N SER A 95 35.83 14.47 2.07
CA SER A 95 34.62 14.90 1.34
C SER A 95 34.81 14.68 -0.17
N PHE A 96 33.88 14.01 -0.83
CA PHE A 96 33.91 13.76 -2.27
C PHE A 96 32.65 14.30 -2.93
N GLU A 97 32.80 15.27 -3.80
CA GLU A 97 31.72 15.90 -4.56
C GLU A 97 31.75 15.41 -6.01
N GLY A 98 30.76 14.60 -6.40
CA GLY A 98 30.64 14.12 -7.77
C GLY A 98 30.18 15.20 -8.75
N ALA A 99 29.57 16.29 -8.27
CA ALA A 99 29.10 17.41 -9.10
C ALA A 99 28.18 16.98 -10.28
N GLY A 100 27.47 15.86 -10.14
CA GLY A 100 26.61 15.27 -11.17
C GLY A 100 27.34 14.45 -12.23
N HIS A 101 28.66 14.34 -12.17
CA HIS A 101 29.46 13.58 -13.12
C HIS A 101 29.37 12.07 -12.90
N THR A 102 29.69 11.34 -13.97
CA THR A 102 29.78 9.88 -13.97
C THR A 102 31.20 9.40 -13.73
N LEU A 103 31.38 8.54 -12.73
CA LEU A 103 32.59 7.76 -12.53
C LEU A 103 32.34 6.32 -13.00
N THR A 104 33.06 5.91 -14.03
CA THR A 104 32.99 4.55 -14.61
C THR A 104 34.17 3.71 -14.13
N TYR A 105 33.91 2.56 -13.51
CA TYR A 105 34.98 1.62 -13.16
C TYR A 105 34.53 0.15 -13.28
N ASN A 106 35.49 -0.72 -13.60
CA ASN A 106 35.28 -2.17 -13.65
C ASN A 106 36.25 -2.84 -12.69
N TYR A 107 35.74 -3.60 -11.73
CA TYR A 107 36.60 -4.25 -10.74
C TYR A 107 36.03 -5.59 -10.28
N ALA A 108 36.84 -6.64 -10.40
CA ALA A 108 36.52 -7.97 -9.92
C ALA A 108 37.72 -8.52 -9.16
N ALA A 109 37.48 -9.01 -7.96
CA ALA A 109 38.49 -9.68 -7.15
C ALA A 109 37.83 -10.71 -6.23
N GLU A 110 38.60 -11.73 -5.83
CA GLU A 110 38.23 -12.67 -4.76
C GLU A 110 38.37 -12.01 -3.37
N ALA A 111 37.92 -10.76 -3.25
CA ALA A 111 37.92 -9.99 -2.02
C ALA A 111 36.53 -10.04 -1.38
N ASP A 112 36.48 -10.19 -0.06
CA ASP A 112 35.23 -10.29 0.67
C ASP A 112 34.37 -9.03 0.54
N SER A 113 34.97 -7.85 0.62
CA SER A 113 34.24 -6.58 0.69
C SER A 113 34.74 -5.59 -0.37
N LEU A 114 33.88 -5.19 -1.30
CA LEU A 114 34.21 -4.25 -2.37
C LEU A 114 33.14 -3.17 -2.59
N GLY A 115 33.62 -2.01 -3.01
CA GLY A 115 32.90 -0.85 -3.53
C GLY A 115 33.92 0.16 -4.03
N LEU A 116 33.52 1.26 -4.66
CA LEU A 116 34.46 2.34 -5.00
C LEU A 116 35.32 2.73 -3.77
N PHE A 117 34.65 2.88 -2.63
CA PHE A 117 35.25 2.95 -1.31
C PHE A 117 34.90 1.68 -0.55
N ARG A 118 35.87 0.86 -0.13
CA ARG A 118 35.57 -0.31 0.69
C ARG A 118 34.83 0.11 1.97
N VAL A 119 35.30 1.17 2.65
CA VAL A 119 34.63 1.76 3.81
C VAL A 119 34.54 3.28 3.65
N ILE A 120 33.34 3.83 3.72
CA ILE A 120 33.13 5.25 4.02
C ILE A 120 33.04 5.37 5.54
N GLY A 121 34.09 5.88 6.18
CA GLY A 121 34.14 6.03 7.62
C GLY A 121 33.20 7.12 8.13
N ARG A 122 33.04 7.24 9.44
CA ARG A 122 32.06 8.15 10.08
C ARG A 122 32.22 9.63 9.71
N GLN A 123 33.40 10.04 9.25
CA GLN A 123 33.68 11.41 8.78
C GLN A 123 33.60 11.54 7.27
N GLY A 124 33.53 10.41 6.56
CA GLY A 124 33.46 10.34 5.12
C GLY A 124 32.12 10.86 4.61
N VAL A 125 32.20 11.69 3.57
CA VAL A 125 31.03 12.27 2.91
C VAL A 125 31.17 12.16 1.41
N VAL A 126 30.19 11.55 0.73
CA VAL A 126 30.16 11.44 -0.73
C VAL A 126 28.83 11.99 -1.26
N ARG A 127 28.87 12.87 -2.27
CA ARG A 127 27.66 13.50 -2.82
C ARG A 127 27.60 13.51 -4.35
N ASN A 128 26.38 13.58 -4.89
CA ASN A 128 26.06 13.91 -6.29
C ASN A 128 26.89 13.14 -7.32
N LEU A 129 26.94 11.82 -7.18
CA LEU A 129 27.79 10.96 -7.99
C LEU A 129 26.97 9.93 -8.74
N VAL A 130 27.24 9.79 -10.04
CA VAL A 130 26.72 8.69 -10.87
C VAL A 130 27.81 7.63 -11.02
N LEU A 131 27.48 6.37 -10.76
CA LEU A 131 28.39 5.24 -10.87
C LEU A 131 28.01 4.35 -12.05
N ALA A 132 28.98 3.98 -12.89
CA ALA A 132 28.79 3.11 -14.05
C ALA A 132 29.91 2.04 -14.16
N GLY A 133 29.63 0.95 -14.88
CA GLY A 133 30.56 -0.18 -15.05
C GLY A 133 30.10 -1.42 -14.28
N SER A 134 31.06 -2.18 -13.73
CA SER A 134 30.79 -3.45 -13.06
C SER A 134 31.66 -3.67 -11.81
N LEU A 135 31.08 -4.33 -10.81
CA LEU A 135 31.77 -4.70 -9.58
C LEU A 135 31.42 -6.13 -9.19
N SER A 136 32.43 -6.97 -8.91
CA SER A 136 32.24 -8.32 -8.39
C SER A 136 33.08 -8.59 -7.14
N ALA A 137 32.41 -8.95 -6.04
CA ALA A 137 33.02 -9.33 -4.76
C ALA A 137 32.67 -10.77 -4.35
N ASN A 138 33.30 -11.28 -3.30
CA ASN A 138 32.94 -12.58 -2.73
C ASN A 138 31.72 -12.47 -1.79
N ARG A 139 31.72 -11.52 -0.83
CA ARG A 139 30.70 -11.48 0.24
C ARG A 139 29.86 -10.21 0.35
N TYR A 140 30.45 -9.03 0.24
CA TYR A 140 29.80 -7.74 0.44
C TYR A 140 30.14 -6.83 -0.73
N ALA A 141 29.17 -6.55 -1.60
CA ALA A 141 29.34 -5.61 -2.70
C ALA A 141 28.31 -4.48 -2.65
N GLY A 142 28.80 -3.25 -2.82
CA GLY A 142 27.98 -2.11 -3.17
C GLY A 142 28.71 -1.18 -4.12
N ALA A 143 28.00 -0.59 -5.09
CA ALA A 143 28.64 0.22 -6.12
C ALA A 143 29.47 1.36 -5.51
N LEU A 144 28.93 2.05 -4.52
CA LEU A 144 29.68 3.09 -3.82
C LEU A 144 30.57 2.50 -2.73
N ALA A 145 29.99 1.65 -1.86
CA ALA A 145 30.73 1.13 -0.72
C ALA A 145 30.39 -0.29 -0.29
N ALA A 146 31.36 -1.01 0.26
CA ALA A 146 31.03 -2.24 0.99
C ALA A 146 30.40 -1.89 2.34
N GLU A 147 30.93 -0.88 3.05
CA GLU A 147 30.35 -0.36 4.29
C GLU A 147 30.28 1.16 4.29
N CYS A 148 29.10 1.72 4.59
CA CYS A 148 28.88 3.15 4.77
C CYS A 148 28.55 3.47 6.23
N GLN A 149 29.51 4.05 6.94
CA GLN A 149 29.38 4.57 8.31
C GLN A 149 29.20 6.09 8.33
N GLY A 150 29.61 6.78 7.26
CA GLY A 150 29.45 8.21 7.05
C GLY A 150 28.17 8.56 6.30
N LEU A 151 28.23 9.60 5.46
CA LEU A 151 27.12 10.07 4.65
C LEU A 151 27.39 9.80 3.16
N ALA A 152 26.43 9.17 2.48
CA ALA A 152 26.32 9.27 1.04
C ALA A 152 24.97 9.89 0.65
N ASP A 153 25.02 10.93 -0.16
CA ASP A 153 23.83 11.68 -0.57
C ASP A 153 23.76 11.83 -2.09
N SER A 154 22.58 11.67 -2.67
CA SER A 154 22.37 11.89 -4.12
C SER A 154 23.29 11.01 -4.99
N ILE A 155 23.37 9.72 -4.63
CA ILE A 155 24.18 8.72 -5.37
C ILE A 155 23.28 7.94 -6.31
N THR A 156 23.67 7.86 -7.58
CA THR A 156 22.95 7.07 -8.59
C THR A 156 23.80 5.87 -9.01
N ASN A 157 23.37 4.66 -8.69
CA ASN A 157 23.98 3.44 -9.20
C ASN A 157 23.38 3.08 -10.57
N ARG A 158 24.24 3.00 -11.61
CA ARG A 158 23.95 2.40 -12.93
C ARG A 158 24.87 1.22 -13.24
N MET A 159 25.59 0.72 -12.23
CA MET A 159 26.53 -0.40 -12.37
C MET A 159 25.85 -1.76 -12.31
N ALA A 160 26.50 -2.77 -12.88
CA ALA A 160 26.26 -4.16 -12.51
C ALA A 160 27.04 -4.52 -11.23
N VAL A 161 26.35 -4.87 -10.15
CA VAL A 161 26.95 -5.22 -8.86
C VAL A 161 26.66 -6.68 -8.53
N SER A 162 27.71 -7.48 -8.32
CA SER A 162 27.58 -8.89 -7.97
C SER A 162 28.40 -9.29 -6.74
N ALA A 163 27.84 -10.19 -5.92
CA ALA A 163 28.56 -10.94 -4.90
C ALA A 163 27.87 -12.28 -4.64
N LYS A 164 28.54 -13.25 -4.00
CA LYS A 164 27.88 -14.52 -3.66
C LYS A 164 26.87 -14.33 -2.52
N GLU A 165 27.20 -13.52 -1.50
CA GLU A 165 26.34 -13.34 -0.34
C GLU A 165 25.47 -12.06 -0.36
N ASN A 166 26.05 -10.89 -0.11
CA ASN A 166 25.33 -9.65 0.21
C ASN A 166 25.59 -8.57 -0.85
N VAL A 167 24.52 -8.11 -1.51
CA VAL A 167 24.59 -7.03 -2.50
C VAL A 167 23.64 -5.90 -2.14
N GLY A 168 24.19 -4.69 -2.04
CA GLY A 168 23.41 -3.44 -2.00
C GLY A 168 23.67 -2.63 -3.26
N GLY A 169 22.67 -2.04 -3.89
CA GLY A 169 22.91 -1.23 -5.10
C GLY A 169 23.89 -0.08 -4.87
N VAL A 170 23.82 0.58 -3.72
CA VAL A 170 24.75 1.66 -3.33
C VAL A 170 25.75 1.18 -2.30
N ALA A 171 25.30 0.56 -1.20
CA ALA A 171 26.19 0.06 -0.15
C ALA A 171 25.82 -1.33 0.36
N ALA A 172 26.77 -2.24 0.58
CA ALA A 172 26.41 -3.56 1.12
C ALA A 172 25.95 -3.47 2.59
N VAL A 173 26.66 -2.71 3.43
CA VAL A 173 26.36 -2.53 4.85
C VAL A 173 26.20 -1.05 5.17
N LEU A 174 25.15 -0.71 5.93
CA LEU A 174 24.84 0.66 6.34
C LEU A 174 24.78 0.79 7.87
N SER A 175 25.62 1.65 8.42
CA SER A 175 25.54 2.13 9.81
C SER A 175 25.55 3.67 9.92
N GLY A 176 25.81 4.36 8.80
CA GLY A 176 25.66 5.81 8.63
C GLY A 176 24.36 6.17 7.92
N SER A 177 24.43 7.09 6.95
CA SER A 177 23.28 7.62 6.21
C SER A 177 23.43 7.47 4.71
N LEU A 178 22.38 6.97 4.06
CA LEU A 178 22.17 7.05 2.62
C LEU A 178 20.92 7.89 2.36
N THR A 179 21.06 9.01 1.66
CA THR A 179 19.96 9.94 1.39
C THR A 179 19.85 10.27 -0.08
N ASN A 180 18.62 10.38 -0.60
CA ASN A 180 18.35 10.73 -1.99
C ASN A 180 19.05 9.82 -3.03
N CYS A 181 19.36 8.58 -2.65
CA CYS A 181 20.09 7.65 -3.51
C CYS A 181 19.14 6.86 -4.42
N VAL A 182 19.59 6.57 -5.64
CA VAL A 182 18.83 5.81 -6.63
C VAL A 182 19.62 4.60 -7.11
N ASN A 183 18.96 3.45 -7.18
CA ASN A 183 19.49 2.28 -7.88
C ASN A 183 18.70 2.01 -9.16
N GLY A 184 19.37 2.18 -10.31
CA GLY A 184 18.93 1.71 -11.62
C GLY A 184 19.87 0.64 -12.22
N GLY A 185 20.85 0.17 -11.43
CA GLY A 185 21.84 -0.82 -11.83
C GLY A 185 21.36 -2.26 -11.64
N VAL A 186 22.06 -3.21 -12.25
CA VAL A 186 21.73 -4.65 -12.18
C VAL A 186 22.39 -5.25 -10.94
N LEU A 187 21.61 -5.94 -10.10
CA LEU A 187 22.10 -6.60 -8.89
C LEU A 187 22.07 -8.12 -9.04
N ARG A 188 23.12 -8.81 -8.57
CA ARG A 188 23.21 -10.28 -8.60
C ARG A 188 23.81 -10.83 -7.31
N ALA A 189 23.07 -11.67 -6.59
CA ALA A 189 23.60 -12.46 -5.48
C ALA A 189 22.84 -13.77 -5.28
N ASP A 190 23.43 -14.68 -4.50
CA ASP A 190 22.82 -15.98 -4.18
C ASP A 190 22.11 -15.98 -2.82
N ALA A 191 22.36 -14.98 -1.95
CA ALA A 191 21.79 -14.96 -0.59
C ALA A 191 20.94 -13.72 -0.29
N TYR A 192 21.53 -12.53 -0.18
CA TYR A 192 20.89 -11.33 0.34
C TYR A 192 21.06 -10.16 -0.62
N VAL A 193 19.94 -9.53 -1.02
CA VAL A 193 19.97 -8.38 -1.93
C VAL A 193 19.06 -7.27 -1.44
N GLY A 194 19.60 -6.05 -1.38
CA GLY A 194 18.84 -4.82 -1.17
C GLY A 194 19.04 -3.86 -2.33
N GLY A 195 17.97 -3.30 -2.88
CA GLY A 195 18.09 -2.38 -4.01
C GLY A 195 18.96 -1.16 -3.73
N ILE A 196 18.99 -0.65 -2.49
CA ILE A 196 19.89 0.45 -2.08
C ILE A 196 21.00 -0.07 -1.17
N ALA A 197 20.65 -0.75 -0.08
CA ALA A 197 21.63 -1.33 0.83
C ALA A 197 21.26 -2.75 1.24
N CYS A 198 22.20 -3.67 1.39
CA CYS A 198 21.83 -5.04 1.76
C CYS A 198 21.45 -5.15 3.24
N LYS A 199 22.38 -4.79 4.12
CA LYS A 199 22.28 -4.93 5.56
C LYS A 199 22.26 -3.55 6.22
N MET A 200 21.31 -3.31 7.11
CA MET A 200 21.29 -2.09 7.91
C MET A 200 21.53 -2.41 9.39
N ALA A 201 22.54 -1.76 9.98
CA ALA A 201 22.91 -1.88 11.38
C ALA A 201 22.20 -0.81 12.23
N ALA A 202 22.38 -0.89 13.56
CA ALA A 202 21.91 0.14 14.49
C ALA A 202 22.42 1.54 14.08
N GLY A 203 21.54 2.53 14.16
CA GLY A 203 21.82 3.91 13.74
C GLY A 203 21.76 4.19 12.24
N GLY A 204 21.58 3.16 11.40
CA GLY A 204 21.47 3.34 9.95
C GLY A 204 20.25 4.18 9.54
N LEU A 205 20.46 5.14 8.63
CA LEU A 205 19.41 5.98 8.07
C LEU A 205 19.33 5.82 6.55
N LEU A 206 18.16 5.46 6.06
CA LEU A 206 17.79 5.53 4.65
C LEU A 206 16.66 6.54 4.50
N ALA A 207 16.88 7.60 3.74
CA ALA A 207 15.85 8.61 3.53
C ALA A 207 15.74 9.04 2.06
N ASN A 208 14.53 9.07 1.53
CA ASN A 208 14.22 9.49 0.15
C ASN A 208 14.96 8.66 -0.92
N CYS A 209 15.28 7.41 -0.63
CA CYS A 209 16.00 6.55 -1.57
C CYS A 209 15.02 5.76 -2.45
N ARG A 210 15.42 5.47 -3.69
CA ARG A 210 14.56 4.79 -4.67
C ARG A 210 15.26 3.63 -5.37
N ASN A 211 14.64 2.47 -5.37
CA ASN A 211 15.02 1.40 -6.29
C ASN A 211 14.08 1.37 -7.50
N GLU A 212 14.68 1.54 -8.68
CA GLU A 212 14.01 1.49 -9.98
C GLU A 212 14.35 0.21 -10.75
N ALA A 213 15.41 -0.50 -10.34
CA ALA A 213 15.85 -1.72 -10.99
C ALA A 213 15.02 -2.94 -10.56
N ASP A 214 14.70 -3.80 -11.52
CA ASP A 214 14.16 -5.12 -11.24
C ASP A 214 15.21 -6.02 -10.57
N ILE A 215 14.83 -6.68 -9.48
CA ILE A 215 15.67 -7.63 -8.74
C ILE A 215 15.04 -9.01 -8.86
N LEU A 216 15.34 -9.68 -9.97
CA LEU A 216 14.74 -10.97 -10.36
C LEU A 216 15.73 -12.11 -10.13
N LEU A 217 15.84 -12.55 -8.88
CA LEU A 217 16.81 -13.55 -8.42
C LEU A 217 16.09 -14.73 -7.75
N PRO A 218 15.51 -15.65 -8.53
CA PRO A 218 14.67 -16.73 -7.99
C PRO A 218 15.39 -17.68 -7.03
N GLU A 219 16.72 -17.72 -7.05
CA GLU A 219 17.53 -18.53 -6.14
C GLU A 219 17.99 -17.77 -4.89
N ALA A 220 17.96 -16.43 -4.92
CA ALA A 220 18.40 -15.60 -3.82
C ALA A 220 17.45 -15.71 -2.63
N SER A 221 18.00 -15.95 -1.44
CA SER A 221 17.20 -16.24 -0.24
C SER A 221 16.32 -15.04 0.16
N ASN A 222 16.90 -13.85 0.31
CA ASN A 222 16.24 -12.70 0.92
C ASN A 222 16.43 -11.43 0.10
N ILE A 223 15.34 -10.90 -0.46
CA ILE A 223 15.38 -9.72 -1.31
C ILE A 223 14.51 -8.61 -0.73
N GLY A 224 15.01 -7.40 -0.68
CA GLY A 224 14.12 -6.25 -0.55
C GLY A 224 14.47 -5.13 -1.50
N GLY A 225 13.43 -4.41 -1.92
CA GLY A 225 13.59 -3.34 -2.90
C GLY A 225 14.45 -2.20 -2.38
N ILE A 226 14.53 -1.97 -1.06
CA ILE A 226 15.42 -0.96 -0.47
C ILE A 226 16.51 -1.62 0.36
N ILE A 227 16.12 -2.44 1.34
CA ILE A 227 17.05 -3.24 2.14
C ILE A 227 16.72 -4.73 2.13
N SER A 228 17.69 -5.60 2.35
CA SER A 228 17.39 -7.01 2.60
C SER A 228 16.97 -7.22 4.06
N TYR A 229 17.84 -6.84 5.01
CA TYR A 229 17.57 -7.08 6.43
C TYR A 229 18.21 -6.05 7.36
N THR A 230 17.67 -5.93 8.56
CA THR A 230 18.29 -5.21 9.68
C THR A 230 18.98 -6.16 10.66
N THR A 231 20.02 -5.70 11.36
CA THR A 231 20.57 -6.45 12.49
C THR A 231 19.56 -6.60 13.62
N VAL A 232 19.64 -7.68 14.40
CA VAL A 232 18.88 -7.81 15.65
C VAL A 232 19.18 -6.61 16.56
N ASN A 233 18.15 -6.05 17.20
CA ASN A 233 18.26 -4.85 18.03
C ASN A 233 18.85 -3.64 17.26
N ALA A 234 18.35 -3.36 16.05
CA ALA A 234 18.71 -2.19 15.24
C ALA A 234 18.14 -0.89 15.83
N SER A 235 18.57 -0.49 17.03
CA SER A 235 18.15 0.77 17.66
C SER A 235 18.40 1.93 16.73
N SER A 236 17.40 2.82 16.66
CA SER A 236 17.46 4.08 15.91
C SER A 236 17.67 3.90 14.41
N ALA A 237 17.47 2.70 13.87
CA ALA A 237 17.52 2.48 12.43
C ALA A 237 16.19 2.91 11.78
N ARG A 238 16.28 3.69 10.69
CA ARG A 238 15.11 4.37 10.11
C ARG A 238 15.10 4.28 8.59
N LEU A 239 13.95 3.90 8.03
CA LEU A 239 13.64 4.03 6.60
C LEU A 239 12.53 5.08 6.45
N LEU A 240 12.82 6.16 5.75
CA LEU A 240 11.91 7.30 5.62
C LEU A 240 11.68 7.62 4.15
N ARG A 241 10.44 7.59 3.69
CA ARG A 241 10.07 7.99 2.31
C ARG A 241 10.86 7.25 1.24
N CYS A 242 11.19 5.98 1.47
CA CYS A 242 11.88 5.15 0.49
C CYS A 242 10.87 4.49 -0.46
N VAL A 243 11.24 4.37 -1.73
CA VAL A 243 10.31 3.93 -2.79
C VAL A 243 10.90 2.80 -3.62
N ASN A 244 10.15 1.71 -3.76
CA ASN A 244 10.46 0.66 -4.73
C ASN A 244 9.46 0.68 -5.88
N THR A 245 9.97 0.74 -7.11
CA THR A 245 9.19 0.58 -8.35
C THR A 245 9.61 -0.65 -9.15
N GLY A 246 10.80 -1.19 -8.91
CA GLY A 246 11.30 -2.39 -9.59
C GLY A 246 10.58 -3.67 -9.12
N ALA A 247 10.38 -4.60 -10.03
CA ALA A 247 9.82 -5.92 -9.72
C ALA A 247 10.82 -6.77 -8.94
N LEU A 248 10.33 -7.52 -7.95
CA LEU A 248 11.12 -8.37 -7.08
C LEU A 248 10.72 -9.84 -7.25
N ARG A 249 11.71 -10.71 -7.41
CA ARG A 249 11.51 -12.17 -7.37
C ARG A 249 12.60 -12.84 -6.56
N GLY A 250 12.24 -13.50 -5.46
CA GLY A 250 13.18 -14.18 -4.56
C GLY A 250 12.76 -15.61 -4.17
N ARG A 251 13.67 -16.34 -3.52
CA ARG A 251 13.48 -17.73 -3.12
C ARG A 251 12.73 -17.87 -1.81
N GLU A 252 13.29 -17.37 -0.69
CA GLU A 252 12.74 -17.62 0.66
C GLU A 252 11.84 -16.46 1.12
N SER A 253 12.28 -15.22 0.91
CA SER A 253 11.57 -14.05 1.37
C SER A 253 11.81 -12.84 0.46
N ALA A 254 10.73 -12.12 0.13
CA ALA A 254 10.85 -10.82 -0.52
C ALA A 254 9.82 -9.80 0.00
N GLY A 255 10.31 -8.59 0.27
CA GLY A 255 9.47 -7.44 0.60
C GLY A 255 9.78 -6.24 -0.28
N GLY A 256 8.77 -5.52 -0.75
CA GLY A 256 8.98 -4.34 -1.60
C GLY A 256 9.95 -3.31 -1.02
N ILE A 257 10.02 -3.19 0.31
CA ILE A 257 10.98 -2.32 1.01
C ILE A 257 12.06 -3.13 1.73
N SER A 258 11.65 -4.11 2.55
CA SER A 258 12.57 -4.96 3.34
C SER A 258 12.17 -6.44 3.31
N SER A 259 13.13 -7.36 3.23
CA SER A 259 12.81 -8.78 3.48
C SER A 259 12.62 -9.04 4.98
N ARG A 260 13.55 -8.60 5.84
CA ARG A 260 13.45 -8.80 7.30
C ARG A 260 13.62 -7.50 8.08
N ALA A 261 12.70 -7.26 9.00
CA ALA A 261 12.77 -6.17 9.98
C ALA A 261 12.88 -6.73 11.40
N GLU A 262 13.90 -6.28 12.11
CA GLU A 262 14.18 -6.67 13.49
C GLU A 262 13.92 -5.50 14.43
N SER A 263 13.67 -5.86 15.69
CA SER A 263 13.41 -4.97 16.83
C SER A 263 14.23 -3.66 16.82
N GLY A 264 13.53 -2.52 16.90
CA GLY A 264 14.11 -1.17 16.91
C GLY A 264 14.04 -0.44 15.58
N LEU A 265 13.63 -1.11 14.50
CA LEU A 265 13.42 -0.50 13.20
C LEU A 265 12.14 0.35 13.16
N SER A 266 12.24 1.54 12.55
CA SER A 266 11.10 2.37 12.18
C SER A 266 11.06 2.58 10.66
N LEU A 267 9.91 2.28 10.05
CA LEU A 267 9.59 2.61 8.67
C LEU A 267 8.48 3.65 8.68
N ASP A 268 8.70 4.73 7.93
CA ASP A 268 7.71 5.79 7.77
C ASP A 268 7.57 6.19 6.30
N SER A 269 6.32 6.30 5.85
CA SER A 269 5.98 6.81 4.52
C SER A 269 6.67 6.07 3.36
N CYS A 270 6.96 4.77 3.53
CA CYS A 270 7.62 3.95 2.50
C CYS A 270 6.60 3.37 1.52
N VAL A 271 6.97 3.32 0.24
CA VAL A 271 6.03 2.99 -0.84
C VAL A 271 6.58 1.88 -1.74
N ASN A 272 5.76 0.87 -1.98
CA ASN A 272 6.02 -0.13 -3.02
C ASN A 272 4.97 -0.06 -4.14
N SER A 273 5.45 -0.07 -5.37
CA SER A 273 4.64 -0.22 -6.59
C SER A 273 5.13 -1.33 -7.51
N GLY A 274 6.31 -1.90 -7.23
CA GLY A 274 6.83 -3.06 -7.95
C GLY A 274 6.13 -4.35 -7.55
N THR A 275 5.94 -5.25 -8.51
CA THR A 275 5.40 -6.59 -8.26
C THR A 275 6.34 -7.39 -7.36
N VAL A 276 5.81 -8.15 -6.41
CA VAL A 276 6.59 -9.02 -5.52
C VAL A 276 6.18 -10.48 -5.73
N ALA A 277 7.15 -11.34 -6.02
CA ALA A 277 6.97 -12.78 -6.16
C ALA A 277 8.01 -13.56 -5.34
N VAL A 278 7.55 -14.59 -4.62
CA VAL A 278 8.40 -15.43 -3.76
C VAL A 278 8.03 -16.90 -3.93
N SER A 279 8.99 -17.81 -4.03
CA SER A 279 8.69 -19.26 -4.14
C SER A 279 8.63 -20.00 -2.80
N GLY A 280 9.20 -19.41 -1.76
CA GLY A 280 9.39 -19.98 -0.42
C GLY A 280 8.33 -19.47 0.53
N ARG A 281 8.71 -18.81 1.62
CA ARG A 281 7.84 -18.69 2.79
C ARG A 281 7.14 -17.34 3.00
N TYR A 282 7.82 -16.22 2.70
CA TYR A 282 7.31 -14.88 3.08
C TYR A 282 7.31 -13.89 1.92
N GLY A 283 6.13 -13.47 1.45
CA GLY A 283 5.99 -12.44 0.42
C GLY A 283 5.17 -11.24 0.88
N ALA A 284 5.70 -10.02 0.76
CA ALA A 284 4.93 -8.82 1.12
C ALA A 284 5.24 -7.58 0.27
N GLY A 285 4.30 -6.65 0.24
CA GLY A 285 4.49 -5.38 -0.45
C GLY A 285 5.44 -4.43 0.26
N ILE A 286 5.56 -4.46 1.60
CA ILE A 286 6.47 -3.58 2.35
C ILE A 286 7.56 -4.38 3.07
N VAL A 287 7.23 -5.13 4.13
CA VAL A 287 8.20 -5.97 4.84
C VAL A 287 7.74 -7.42 4.94
N ALA A 288 8.52 -8.37 4.43
CA ALA A 288 8.08 -9.76 4.47
C ALA A 288 7.99 -10.32 5.90
N GLN A 289 9.05 -10.25 6.68
CA GLN A 289 9.09 -10.76 8.04
C GLN A 289 9.44 -9.66 9.05
N ILE A 290 8.65 -9.55 10.12
CA ILE A 290 8.85 -8.56 11.19
C ILE A 290 8.93 -9.25 12.55
N THR A 291 10.02 -8.98 13.28
CA THR A 291 10.27 -9.52 14.61
C THR A 291 10.55 -8.38 15.59
N GLY A 292 9.55 -8.04 16.39
CA GLY A 292 9.68 -7.15 17.54
C GLY A 292 10.14 -7.89 18.80
N ASN A 293 10.50 -7.16 19.85
CA ASN A 293 10.77 -7.74 21.17
C ASN A 293 10.15 -6.88 22.28
N PRO A 294 10.08 -7.39 23.53
CA PRO A 294 9.43 -6.65 24.63
C PRO A 294 10.02 -5.26 24.92
N VAL A 295 11.29 -5.03 24.58
CA VAL A 295 12.02 -3.78 24.84
C VAL A 295 11.88 -2.79 23.67
N ARG A 296 11.86 -3.30 22.44
CA ARG A 296 11.93 -2.48 21.22
C ARG A 296 10.86 -2.91 20.21
N ASN A 297 9.98 -1.96 19.93
CA ASN A 297 8.95 -2.06 18.92
C ASN A 297 9.56 -2.03 17.49
N VAL A 298 8.92 -2.69 16.53
CA VAL A 298 9.07 -2.39 15.10
C VAL A 298 7.82 -1.66 14.61
N GLN A 299 8.00 -0.46 14.08
CA GLN A 299 6.89 0.41 13.67
C GLN A 299 6.88 0.63 12.18
N LEU A 300 5.76 0.33 11.53
CA LEU A 300 5.48 0.72 10.15
C LEU A 300 4.34 1.75 10.19
N THR A 301 4.64 2.98 9.78
CA THR A 301 3.70 4.10 9.77
C THR A 301 3.53 4.63 8.35
N ALA A 302 2.29 4.89 7.95
CA ALA A 302 1.98 5.52 6.66
C ALA A 302 2.60 4.81 5.44
N CYS A 303 2.84 3.50 5.52
CA CYS A 303 3.44 2.73 4.43
C CYS A 303 2.36 2.24 3.46
N SER A 304 2.63 2.30 2.16
CA SER A 304 1.63 1.97 1.14
C SER A 304 2.15 1.01 0.07
N ASN A 305 1.37 -0.02 -0.21
CA ASN A 305 1.61 -0.93 -1.32
C ASN A 305 0.54 -0.79 -2.41
N SER A 306 1.00 -0.64 -3.65
CA SER A 306 0.18 -0.71 -4.88
C SER A 306 0.66 -1.80 -5.84
N GLY A 307 1.85 -2.37 -5.59
CA GLY A 307 2.39 -3.47 -6.38
C GLY A 307 1.63 -4.77 -6.12
N ALA A 308 1.44 -5.58 -7.17
CA ALA A 308 0.83 -6.89 -7.04
C ALA A 308 1.75 -7.86 -6.28
N ILE A 309 1.18 -8.71 -5.43
CA ILE A 309 1.89 -9.79 -4.74
C ILE A 309 1.35 -11.10 -5.30
N ILE A 310 2.18 -11.85 -6.00
CA ILE A 310 1.78 -13.10 -6.67
C ILE A 310 2.77 -14.18 -6.29
N SER A 311 2.35 -15.14 -5.46
CA SER A 311 3.30 -16.07 -4.86
C SER A 311 2.62 -17.35 -4.33
N PRO A 312 3.28 -18.52 -4.41
CA PRO A 312 2.84 -19.73 -3.71
C PRO A 312 3.16 -19.74 -2.20
N ALA A 313 3.74 -18.67 -1.64
CA ALA A 313 4.30 -18.70 -0.30
C ALA A 313 3.27 -18.90 0.82
N ASP A 314 3.75 -19.45 1.94
CA ASP A 314 2.95 -19.75 3.13
C ASP A 314 2.30 -18.50 3.74
N TYR A 315 2.97 -17.35 3.67
CA TYR A 315 2.46 -16.09 4.21
C TYR A 315 2.54 -15.00 3.17
N LEU A 316 1.41 -14.36 2.91
CA LEU A 316 1.35 -13.18 2.04
C LEU A 316 0.62 -12.03 2.69
N GLY A 317 1.13 -10.81 2.48
CA GLY A 317 0.30 -9.63 2.70
C GLY A 317 0.78 -8.34 2.05
N GLY A 318 -0.17 -7.44 1.81
CA GLY A 318 0.09 -6.14 1.16
C GLY A 318 1.16 -5.31 1.87
N ILE A 319 1.22 -5.38 3.20
CA ILE A 319 2.19 -4.65 4.02
C ILE A 319 3.20 -5.60 4.64
N ALA A 320 2.73 -6.66 5.30
CA ALA A 320 3.59 -7.65 5.94
C ALA A 320 3.17 -9.10 5.64
N ALA A 321 4.10 -10.04 5.62
CA ALA A 321 3.72 -11.45 5.52
C ALA A 321 3.52 -12.05 6.92
N PHE A 322 4.47 -11.82 7.83
CA PHE A 322 4.46 -12.38 9.17
C PHE A 322 4.98 -11.37 10.20
N THR A 323 4.23 -11.16 11.28
CA THR A 323 4.65 -10.27 12.39
C THR A 323 4.59 -10.97 13.73
N THR A 324 5.69 -10.95 14.48
CA THR A 324 5.79 -11.52 15.84
C THR A 324 6.43 -10.53 16.82
N GLY A 325 6.08 -10.65 18.11
CA GLY A 325 6.54 -9.75 19.16
C GLY A 325 5.89 -8.38 19.12
N ASN A 326 6.56 -7.36 19.68
CA ASN A 326 6.06 -5.99 19.75
C ASN A 326 6.16 -5.30 18.38
N VAL A 327 5.08 -5.36 17.59
CA VAL A 327 5.00 -4.77 16.24
C VAL A 327 3.76 -3.91 16.12
N THR A 328 3.92 -2.73 15.54
CA THR A 328 2.81 -1.82 15.21
C THR A 328 2.76 -1.54 13.70
N LEU A 329 1.62 -1.86 13.09
CA LEU A 329 1.23 -1.35 11.77
C LEU A 329 0.23 -0.21 11.98
N SER A 330 0.57 0.99 11.52
CA SER A 330 -0.28 2.18 11.67
C SER A 330 -0.44 2.94 10.36
N HIS A 331 -1.67 3.33 10.01
CA HIS A 331 -1.92 4.15 8.81
C HIS A 331 -1.39 3.51 7.52
N CYS A 332 -1.28 2.18 7.48
CA CYS A 332 -0.75 1.46 6.33
C CYS A 332 -1.88 1.12 5.36
N VAL A 333 -1.58 1.21 4.06
CA VAL A 333 -2.58 1.05 3.00
C VAL A 333 -2.12 0.04 1.96
N ASN A 334 -2.97 -0.94 1.66
CA ASN A 334 -2.78 -1.82 0.52
C ASN A 334 -3.86 -1.57 -0.55
N THR A 335 -3.42 -1.27 -1.77
CA THR A 335 -4.26 -1.19 -2.98
C THR A 335 -3.85 -2.25 -4.02
N GLY A 336 -2.65 -2.83 -3.88
CA GLY A 336 -2.17 -3.90 -4.76
C GLY A 336 -2.90 -5.22 -4.51
N ALA A 337 -3.14 -5.99 -5.57
CA ALA A 337 -3.72 -7.32 -5.44
C ALA A 337 -2.78 -8.28 -4.69
N VAL A 338 -3.33 -9.09 -3.79
CA VAL A 338 -2.63 -10.17 -3.08
C VAL A 338 -3.19 -11.49 -3.59
N THR A 339 -2.38 -12.22 -4.35
CA THR A 339 -2.78 -13.48 -5.01
C THR A 339 -1.87 -14.62 -4.58
N HIS A 340 -2.43 -15.57 -3.84
CA HIS A 340 -1.77 -16.83 -3.55
C HIS A 340 -1.97 -17.79 -4.71
N SER A 341 -0.87 -18.27 -5.28
CA SER A 341 -0.87 -19.17 -6.45
C SER A 341 -0.46 -20.61 -6.09
N GLY A 342 -0.31 -20.90 -4.81
CA GLY A 342 0.18 -22.18 -4.31
C GLY A 342 -0.94 -23.09 -3.80
N SER A 343 -0.53 -24.10 -3.06
CA SER A 343 -1.40 -25.01 -2.31
C SER A 343 -0.76 -25.25 -0.95
N GLY A 344 -1.54 -25.20 0.14
CA GLY A 344 -1.07 -25.60 1.46
C GLY A 344 -1.63 -24.77 2.60
N ALA A 345 -0.98 -24.88 3.77
CA ALA A 345 -1.34 -24.23 5.02
C ALA A 345 -1.00 -22.73 5.04
N ALA A 346 -1.45 -22.01 4.02
CA ALA A 346 -1.10 -20.61 3.81
C ALA A 346 -2.05 -19.65 4.55
N TYR A 347 -1.49 -18.55 5.06
CA TYR A 347 -2.21 -17.45 5.71
C TYR A 347 -2.03 -16.18 4.90
N ILE A 348 -3.15 -15.68 4.35
CA ILE A 348 -3.13 -14.64 3.33
C ILE A 348 -3.98 -13.46 3.80
N GLY A 349 -3.37 -12.28 3.88
CA GLY A 349 -4.09 -11.06 4.27
C GLY A 349 -3.89 -9.93 3.27
N GLY A 350 -4.89 -9.06 3.11
CA GLY A 350 -4.70 -7.83 2.33
C GLY A 350 -3.66 -6.90 2.95
N LEU A 351 -3.50 -6.89 4.28
CA LEU A 351 -2.40 -6.21 4.97
C LEU A 351 -1.34 -7.17 5.47
N CYS A 352 -1.73 -8.21 6.21
CA CYS A 352 -0.82 -9.11 6.90
C CYS A 352 -1.22 -10.59 6.76
N GLY A 353 -0.28 -11.47 6.38
CA GLY A 353 -0.56 -12.91 6.36
C GLY A 353 -0.92 -13.45 7.74
N MET A 354 -0.01 -13.31 8.71
CA MET A 354 -0.27 -13.63 10.12
C MET A 354 0.31 -12.57 11.05
N SER A 355 -0.48 -12.16 12.06
CA SER A 355 -0.09 -11.12 13.00
C SER A 355 -0.35 -11.46 14.46
N PHE A 356 0.67 -11.19 15.29
CA PHE A 356 0.57 -11.13 16.76
C PHE A 356 0.67 -9.68 17.29
N GLY A 357 0.69 -8.70 16.37
CA GLY A 357 0.96 -7.29 16.67
C GLY A 357 -0.30 -6.44 16.78
N ASN A 358 -0.10 -5.12 16.77
CA ASN A 358 -1.16 -4.13 16.74
C ASN A 358 -1.32 -3.57 15.31
N ILE A 359 -2.52 -3.67 14.77
CA ILE A 359 -2.91 -3.13 13.47
C ILE A 359 -3.95 -2.05 13.72
N SER A 360 -3.59 -0.81 13.37
CA SER A 360 -4.39 0.36 13.71
C SER A 360 -4.48 1.34 12.57
N HIS A 361 -5.66 1.86 12.27
CA HIS A 361 -5.85 2.87 11.23
C HIS A 361 -5.41 2.40 9.84
N CYS A 362 -5.54 1.10 9.54
CA CYS A 362 -5.06 0.54 8.27
C CYS A 362 -6.21 0.20 7.31
N ALA A 363 -5.92 0.21 6.01
CA ALA A 363 -6.91 -0.02 4.98
C ALA A 363 -6.43 -1.01 3.92
N ASN A 364 -7.34 -1.89 3.48
CA ASN A 364 -7.15 -2.70 2.28
C ASN A 364 -8.24 -2.39 1.24
N ALA A 365 -7.82 -2.03 0.03
CA ALA A 365 -8.66 -1.93 -1.17
C ALA A 365 -8.23 -2.93 -2.26
N GLY A 366 -7.05 -3.56 -2.11
CA GLY A 366 -6.58 -4.58 -3.03
C GLY A 366 -7.41 -5.87 -2.93
N VAL A 367 -7.64 -6.53 -4.06
CA VAL A 367 -8.27 -7.86 -4.09
C VAL A 367 -7.37 -8.88 -3.42
N VAL A 368 -7.93 -9.71 -2.54
CA VAL A 368 -7.24 -10.81 -1.87
C VAL A 368 -7.80 -12.14 -2.36
N SER A 369 -6.99 -12.90 -3.10
CA SER A 369 -7.42 -14.18 -3.67
C SER A 369 -6.45 -15.28 -3.32
N ALA A 370 -6.93 -16.29 -2.61
CA ALA A 370 -6.16 -17.45 -2.22
C ALA A 370 -7.03 -18.71 -2.26
N PRO A 371 -7.12 -19.38 -3.42
CA PRO A 371 -8.00 -20.53 -3.58
C PRO A 371 -7.66 -21.66 -2.59
N HIS A 372 -6.38 -22.00 -2.40
CA HIS A 372 -5.91 -23.13 -1.60
C HIS A 372 -5.10 -22.68 -0.38
N SER A 373 -5.79 -22.15 0.62
CA SER A 373 -5.17 -21.61 1.85
C SER A 373 -5.95 -22.02 3.10
N TYR A 374 -5.32 -21.94 4.27
CA TYR A 374 -5.99 -22.14 5.55
C TYR A 374 -6.87 -20.95 5.92
N ALA A 375 -6.36 -19.72 5.78
CA ALA A 375 -7.16 -18.56 6.14
C ALA A 375 -6.84 -17.35 5.27
N VAL A 376 -7.90 -16.67 4.85
CA VAL A 376 -7.84 -15.46 4.02
C VAL A 376 -8.58 -14.34 4.73
N GLY A 377 -7.92 -13.20 4.89
CA GLY A 377 -8.52 -12.00 5.46
C GLY A 377 -8.35 -10.79 4.56
N GLY A 378 -9.34 -9.90 4.52
CA GLY A 378 -9.18 -8.60 3.87
C GLY A 378 -8.09 -7.75 4.54
N LEU A 379 -7.87 -7.90 5.84
CA LEU A 379 -6.72 -7.33 6.55
C LEU A 379 -5.72 -8.40 6.96
N VAL A 380 -6.15 -9.41 7.72
CA VAL A 380 -5.24 -10.39 8.32
C VAL A 380 -5.66 -11.82 8.01
N GLY A 381 -4.76 -12.65 7.46
CA GLY A 381 -5.05 -14.07 7.28
C GLY A 381 -5.33 -14.77 8.63
N ALA A 382 -4.39 -14.66 9.58
CA ALA A 382 -4.57 -15.12 10.96
C ALA A 382 -4.12 -14.09 12.02
N ALA A 383 -4.95 -13.85 13.03
CA ALA A 383 -4.65 -12.96 14.15
C ALA A 383 -4.64 -13.75 15.47
N GLN A 384 -3.51 -13.69 16.20
CA GLN A 384 -3.29 -14.53 17.39
C GLN A 384 -2.54 -13.78 18.50
N GLN A 385 -2.43 -14.38 19.70
CA GLN A 385 -1.56 -13.95 20.80
C GLN A 385 -1.73 -12.47 21.20
N ASN A 386 -2.96 -12.04 21.51
CA ASN A 386 -3.30 -10.65 21.87
C ASN A 386 -3.16 -9.65 20.72
N CYS A 387 -3.29 -10.12 19.47
CA CYS A 387 -3.41 -9.25 18.31
C CYS A 387 -4.58 -8.27 18.50
N ARG A 388 -4.37 -7.02 18.07
CA ARG A 388 -5.38 -5.96 18.10
C ARG A 388 -5.58 -5.42 16.70
N ILE A 389 -6.81 -5.42 16.24
CA ILE A 389 -7.24 -4.78 14.99
C ILE A 389 -8.19 -3.66 15.36
N ASN A 390 -7.80 -2.41 15.13
CA ASN A 390 -8.59 -1.25 15.53
C ASN A 390 -8.66 -0.19 14.43
N CYS A 391 -9.81 0.46 14.26
CA CYS A 391 -9.96 1.58 13.31
C CYS A 391 -9.49 1.18 11.90
N SER A 392 -9.75 -0.05 11.46
CA SER A 392 -9.21 -0.57 10.20
C SER A 392 -10.33 -1.13 9.34
N TYR A 393 -10.14 -1.16 8.03
CA TYR A 393 -11.22 -1.57 7.15
C TYR A 393 -10.77 -2.23 5.86
N ASN A 394 -11.66 -3.06 5.33
CA ASN A 394 -11.50 -3.71 4.04
C ASN A 394 -12.61 -3.30 3.08
N VAL A 395 -12.22 -2.96 1.86
CA VAL A 395 -13.12 -2.73 0.73
C VAL A 395 -12.73 -3.54 -0.51
N GLY A 396 -11.57 -4.21 -0.48
CA GLY A 396 -11.17 -5.16 -1.51
C GLY A 396 -11.94 -6.48 -1.40
N ALA A 397 -12.24 -7.13 -2.52
CA ALA A 397 -12.87 -8.44 -2.51
C ALA A 397 -11.93 -9.50 -1.90
N VAL A 398 -12.48 -10.44 -1.14
CA VAL A 398 -11.76 -11.53 -0.47
C VAL A 398 -12.31 -12.88 -0.94
N SER A 399 -11.45 -13.78 -1.40
CA SER A 399 -11.86 -15.09 -1.92
C SER A 399 -10.96 -16.25 -1.48
N ALA A 400 -11.57 -17.32 -0.96
CA ALA A 400 -10.95 -18.63 -0.65
C ALA A 400 -11.72 -19.79 -1.33
N SER A 401 -11.66 -19.87 -2.66
CA SER A 401 -12.66 -20.57 -3.47
C SER A 401 -12.28 -21.95 -4.02
N ALA A 402 -11.21 -22.62 -3.54
CA ALA A 402 -10.92 -23.97 -4.01
C ALA A 402 -11.98 -24.97 -3.53
N THR A 403 -12.45 -25.82 -4.43
CA THR A 403 -13.40 -26.90 -4.14
C THR A 403 -12.71 -28.02 -3.38
N ALA A 404 -13.33 -28.53 -2.32
CA ALA A 404 -12.79 -29.51 -1.38
C ALA A 404 -12.05 -30.68 -2.05
N LEU A 405 -10.71 -30.65 -2.02
CA LEU A 405 -9.82 -31.81 -2.00
C LEU A 405 -8.44 -31.58 -1.33
N ASP A 406 -8.01 -30.36 -0.95
CA ASP A 406 -6.61 -30.17 -0.49
C ASP A 406 -6.38 -29.31 0.79
N VAL A 407 -7.39 -28.69 1.41
CA VAL A 407 -7.20 -27.90 2.65
C VAL A 407 -8.40 -28.02 3.59
N GLU A 408 -8.13 -28.50 4.80
CA GLU A 408 -9.11 -28.83 5.85
C GLU A 408 -9.90 -27.61 6.39
N TRP A 409 -9.46 -26.38 6.06
CA TRP A 409 -9.96 -25.16 6.73
C TRP A 409 -10.15 -23.94 5.84
N GLY A 410 -10.37 -24.05 4.52
CA GLY A 410 -10.50 -22.90 3.59
C GLY A 410 -11.47 -21.79 4.03
N VAL A 411 -10.98 -20.86 4.86
CA VAL A 411 -11.77 -19.83 5.57
C VAL A 411 -11.49 -18.47 4.95
N ALA A 412 -12.55 -17.69 4.70
CA ALA A 412 -12.46 -16.29 4.29
C ALA A 412 -13.19 -15.37 5.27
N GLY A 413 -12.53 -14.30 5.71
CA GLY A 413 -13.11 -13.23 6.48
C GLY A 413 -12.88 -11.86 5.84
N GLY A 414 -13.88 -10.99 5.88
CA GLY A 414 -13.74 -9.64 5.31
C GLY A 414 -12.66 -8.80 6.00
N LEU A 415 -12.43 -9.00 7.31
CA LEU A 415 -11.32 -8.37 8.03
C LEU A 415 -10.24 -9.38 8.39
N ALA A 416 -10.61 -10.48 9.05
CA ALA A 416 -9.68 -11.49 9.50
C ALA A 416 -10.16 -12.89 9.14
N GLY A 417 -9.28 -13.74 8.60
CA GLY A 417 -9.62 -15.13 8.29
C GLY A 417 -9.84 -15.95 9.55
N ASP A 418 -8.77 -16.21 10.28
CA ASP A 418 -8.77 -16.96 11.54
C ASP A 418 -8.38 -16.04 12.72
N VAL A 419 -9.17 -16.02 13.80
CA VAL A 419 -8.87 -15.20 14.98
C VAL A 419 -8.89 -15.98 16.28
N ARG A 420 -7.84 -15.80 17.09
CA ARG A 420 -7.69 -16.34 18.45
C ARG A 420 -7.10 -15.28 19.36
N GLU A 421 -7.56 -15.17 20.61
CA GLU A 421 -7.02 -14.22 21.60
C GLU A 421 -6.87 -12.80 21.01
N THR A 422 -7.88 -12.36 20.26
CA THR A 422 -7.79 -11.15 19.42
C THR A 422 -8.90 -10.18 19.75
N VAL A 423 -8.58 -8.89 19.75
CA VAL A 423 -9.58 -7.81 19.86
C VAL A 423 -9.72 -7.11 18.53
N LEU A 424 -10.90 -7.20 17.94
CA LEU A 424 -11.30 -6.46 16.75
C LEU A 424 -12.27 -5.35 17.17
N SER A 425 -11.95 -4.10 16.81
CA SER A 425 -12.77 -2.97 17.22
C SER A 425 -12.80 -1.83 16.20
N ASN A 426 -13.90 -1.07 16.18
CA ASN A 426 -14.06 0.11 15.32
C ASN A 426 -13.66 -0.17 13.86
N SER A 427 -14.09 -1.29 13.30
CA SER A 427 -13.60 -1.76 12.01
C SER A 427 -14.76 -2.21 11.13
N TYR A 428 -14.59 -2.16 9.82
CA TYR A 428 -15.69 -2.46 8.91
C TYR A 428 -15.26 -3.13 7.62
N ASN A 429 -16.15 -3.94 7.06
CA ASN A 429 -15.98 -4.56 5.76
C ASN A 429 -17.07 -4.12 4.78
N LEU A 430 -16.64 -3.60 3.62
CA LEU A 430 -17.49 -3.35 2.45
C LEU A 430 -17.05 -4.17 1.22
N GLY A 431 -15.97 -4.96 1.34
CA GLY A 431 -15.48 -5.83 0.28
C GLY A 431 -16.21 -7.19 0.29
N MET A 432 -16.67 -7.65 -0.87
CA MET A 432 -17.34 -8.94 -0.99
C MET A 432 -16.46 -10.07 -0.46
N VAL A 433 -17.05 -10.99 0.31
CA VAL A 433 -16.35 -12.17 0.86
C VAL A 433 -16.92 -13.43 0.22
N SER A 434 -16.04 -14.29 -0.27
CA SER A 434 -16.41 -15.58 -0.86
C SER A 434 -15.48 -16.69 -0.36
N ALA A 435 -16.04 -17.86 -0.08
CA ALA A 435 -15.26 -19.07 0.19
C ALA A 435 -15.96 -20.30 -0.39
N TYR A 436 -15.27 -21.44 -0.42
CA TYR A 436 -15.96 -22.71 -0.68
C TYR A 436 -16.81 -23.12 0.52
N ASP A 437 -16.18 -23.17 1.70
CA ASP A 437 -16.83 -23.61 2.93
C ASP A 437 -17.13 -22.47 3.92
N ASN A 438 -16.12 -21.90 4.57
CA ASN A 438 -16.34 -20.99 5.70
C ASN A 438 -16.11 -19.53 5.28
N ALA A 439 -17.19 -18.80 5.03
CA ALA A 439 -17.12 -17.37 4.70
C ALA A 439 -17.79 -16.53 5.79
N ALA A 440 -17.18 -15.41 6.16
CA ALA A 440 -17.85 -14.44 7.03
C ALA A 440 -17.47 -12.97 6.77
N GLY A 441 -18.39 -12.05 7.09
CA GLY A 441 -18.24 -10.63 6.80
C GLY A 441 -17.11 -9.92 7.55
N LEU A 442 -16.85 -10.27 8.82
CA LEU A 442 -15.74 -9.72 9.61
C LEU A 442 -14.68 -10.78 9.88
N CYS A 443 -15.03 -11.84 10.60
CA CYS A 443 -14.09 -12.88 11.04
C CYS A 443 -14.50 -14.23 10.49
N GLY A 444 -13.72 -14.80 9.56
CA GLY A 444 -14.04 -16.07 8.91
C GLY A 444 -14.27 -17.20 9.91
N MET A 445 -13.41 -17.29 10.94
CA MET A 445 -13.55 -18.18 12.08
C MET A 445 -13.04 -17.53 13.37
N ILE A 446 -13.81 -17.68 14.45
CA ILE A 446 -13.49 -17.18 15.79
C ILE A 446 -13.21 -18.36 16.74
N HIS A 447 -12.06 -18.30 17.42
CA HIS A 447 -11.65 -19.20 18.49
C HIS A 447 -11.70 -18.51 19.86
N ASN A 448 -11.03 -19.12 20.85
CA ASN A 448 -10.99 -18.66 22.24
C ASN A 448 -10.55 -17.21 22.42
N ASN A 449 -11.14 -16.56 23.42
CA ASN A 449 -10.71 -15.28 24.00
C ASN A 449 -10.73 -14.11 23.01
N CYS A 450 -11.68 -14.14 22.07
CA CYS A 450 -11.87 -13.06 21.11
C CYS A 450 -12.88 -12.02 21.60
N ALA A 451 -12.72 -10.79 21.14
CA ALA A 451 -13.72 -9.74 21.36
C ALA A 451 -13.94 -8.90 20.10
N LEU A 452 -15.20 -8.71 19.72
CA LEU A 452 -15.61 -7.91 18.56
C LEU A 452 -16.43 -6.72 19.04
N ARG A 453 -16.00 -5.50 18.74
CA ARG A 453 -16.64 -4.28 19.26
C ARG A 453 -16.83 -3.21 18.19
N TYR A 454 -17.94 -2.51 18.19
CA TYR A 454 -18.15 -1.30 17.38
C TYR A 454 -17.81 -1.51 15.90
N SER A 455 -18.21 -2.63 15.32
CA SER A 455 -17.75 -3.06 14.00
C SER A 455 -18.90 -3.62 13.17
N TYR A 456 -18.83 -3.48 11.85
CA TYR A 456 -19.93 -3.91 10.99
C TYR A 456 -19.48 -4.48 9.64
N ASN A 457 -20.28 -5.41 9.11
CA ASN A 457 -20.16 -5.86 7.73
C ASN A 457 -21.37 -5.38 6.92
N ALA A 458 -21.13 -4.72 5.79
CA ALA A 458 -22.18 -4.38 4.82
C ALA A 458 -21.91 -5.00 3.44
N ALA A 459 -20.92 -5.88 3.34
CA ALA A 459 -20.61 -6.58 2.10
C ALA A 459 -21.35 -7.90 2.00
N ALA A 460 -21.63 -8.33 0.77
CA ALA A 460 -22.16 -9.67 0.50
C ALA A 460 -21.15 -10.75 0.93
N VAL A 461 -21.67 -11.81 1.55
CA VAL A 461 -20.91 -12.99 1.97
C VAL A 461 -21.48 -14.22 1.26
N GLN A 462 -20.64 -14.95 0.54
CA GLN A 462 -21.05 -16.06 -0.33
C GLN A 462 -20.23 -17.32 -0.04
N ALA A 463 -20.89 -18.48 -0.10
CA ALA A 463 -20.22 -19.77 -0.15
C ALA A 463 -20.89 -20.70 -1.16
N ALA A 464 -20.09 -21.51 -1.86
CA ALA A 464 -20.56 -22.37 -2.95
C ALA A 464 -21.22 -23.68 -2.45
N GLY A 465 -20.86 -24.17 -1.26
CA GLY A 465 -21.40 -25.41 -0.67
C GLY A 465 -22.53 -25.20 0.36
N THR A 466 -22.84 -26.27 1.11
CA THR A 466 -23.77 -26.26 2.28
C THR A 466 -23.18 -25.60 3.53
N ALA A 467 -22.11 -24.85 3.36
CA ALA A 467 -21.17 -24.56 4.41
C ALA A 467 -21.52 -23.31 5.23
N ASN A 468 -20.73 -23.03 6.27
CA ASN A 468 -21.05 -21.96 7.22
C ASN A 468 -20.81 -20.57 6.61
N VAL A 469 -21.91 -19.82 6.45
CA VAL A 469 -21.86 -18.43 6.02
C VAL A 469 -22.36 -17.55 7.16
N GLY A 470 -21.46 -16.68 7.65
CA GLY A 470 -21.76 -15.71 8.67
C GLY A 470 -21.84 -14.29 8.10
N ALA A 471 -22.90 -13.55 8.41
CA ALA A 471 -22.97 -12.13 8.08
C ALA A 471 -21.86 -11.35 8.80
N VAL A 472 -21.46 -11.77 10.00
CA VAL A 472 -20.36 -11.20 10.78
C VAL A 472 -19.25 -12.22 11.00
N ALA A 473 -19.57 -13.38 11.58
CA ALA A 473 -18.54 -14.36 11.92
C ALA A 473 -19.06 -15.80 12.00
N ASN A 474 -18.15 -16.77 11.99
CA ASN A 474 -18.43 -18.15 12.36
C ASN A 474 -17.68 -18.53 13.64
N LEU A 475 -18.33 -19.26 14.55
CA LEU A 475 -17.72 -19.75 15.78
C LEU A 475 -17.10 -21.13 15.54
N SER A 476 -15.84 -21.32 15.95
CA SER A 476 -15.17 -22.62 15.89
C SER A 476 -15.82 -23.62 16.84
N SER A 477 -15.96 -24.88 16.39
CA SER A 477 -16.40 -25.99 17.26
C SER A 477 -15.40 -26.31 18.37
N GLU A 478 -14.16 -25.85 18.25
CA GLU A 478 -13.09 -26.04 19.24
C GLU A 478 -13.01 -24.91 20.26
N ALA A 479 -13.85 -23.88 20.13
CA ALA A 479 -13.88 -22.76 21.06
C ALA A 479 -14.43 -23.22 22.42
N ALA A 480 -13.58 -23.15 23.44
CA ALA A 480 -13.91 -23.36 24.85
C ALA A 480 -14.39 -22.07 25.55
N THR A 481 -14.15 -20.89 24.98
CA THR A 481 -14.65 -19.61 25.50
C THR A 481 -15.49 -18.87 24.48
N LEU A 482 -16.55 -18.23 24.97
CA LEU A 482 -17.45 -17.42 24.15
C LEU A 482 -16.82 -16.06 23.83
N PRO A 483 -17.09 -15.51 22.64
CA PRO A 483 -16.61 -14.19 22.26
C PRO A 483 -17.33 -13.08 23.04
N VAL A 484 -16.63 -11.99 23.33
CA VAL A 484 -17.23 -10.79 23.92
C VAL A 484 -17.63 -9.83 22.81
N THR A 485 -18.92 -9.53 22.67
CA THR A 485 -19.41 -8.59 21.65
C THR A 485 -20.01 -7.32 22.22
N THR A 486 -19.88 -6.22 21.47
CA THR A 486 -20.51 -4.92 21.81
C THR A 486 -20.75 -4.15 20.53
N LYS A 487 -22.00 -3.81 20.19
CA LYS A 487 -22.35 -3.05 18.96
C LYS A 487 -21.69 -3.63 17.69
N VAL A 488 -22.05 -4.86 17.37
CA VAL A 488 -21.58 -5.57 16.17
C VAL A 488 -22.75 -5.73 15.22
N PHE A 489 -22.62 -5.23 14.00
CA PHE A 489 -23.75 -5.08 13.07
C PHE A 489 -23.51 -5.76 11.72
N TYR A 490 -24.60 -6.10 11.04
CA TYR A 490 -24.56 -6.48 9.62
C TYR A 490 -25.75 -5.90 8.86
N ASP A 491 -25.59 -5.74 7.55
CA ASP A 491 -26.68 -5.31 6.68
C ASP A 491 -27.56 -6.52 6.34
N ALA A 492 -28.80 -6.51 6.81
CA ALA A 492 -29.76 -7.59 6.67
C ALA A 492 -30.37 -7.69 5.25
N ASP A 493 -30.34 -6.62 4.46
CA ASP A 493 -30.79 -6.62 3.07
C ASP A 493 -29.71 -7.21 2.14
N VAL A 494 -28.44 -7.16 2.57
CA VAL A 494 -27.29 -7.70 1.83
C VAL A 494 -26.93 -9.11 2.31
N CYS A 495 -26.93 -9.36 3.62
CA CYS A 495 -26.48 -10.62 4.21
C CYS A 495 -27.65 -11.55 4.51
N LEU A 496 -28.03 -12.38 3.52
CA LEU A 496 -29.22 -13.23 3.61
C LEU A 496 -29.01 -14.56 4.36
N ARG A 497 -27.77 -14.93 4.65
CA ARG A 497 -27.41 -16.16 5.37
C ARG A 497 -26.75 -15.80 6.70
N LEU A 498 -27.20 -16.44 7.79
CA LEU A 498 -26.75 -16.17 9.15
C LEU A 498 -26.18 -17.42 9.82
N SER A 499 -25.04 -17.27 10.50
CA SER A 499 -24.43 -18.27 11.35
C SER A 499 -25.10 -18.32 12.74
N ALA A 500 -24.73 -19.29 13.58
CA ALA A 500 -25.15 -19.31 14.98
C ALA A 500 -24.64 -18.07 15.73
N PHE A 501 -23.41 -17.63 15.42
CA PHE A 501 -22.82 -16.44 16.00
C PHE A 501 -23.66 -15.20 15.69
N ASP A 502 -24.09 -15.01 14.44
CA ASP A 502 -24.80 -13.80 14.04
C ASP A 502 -26.13 -13.64 14.76
N ARG A 503 -26.82 -14.75 15.04
CA ARG A 503 -28.13 -14.75 15.72
C ARG A 503 -28.03 -14.39 17.20
N GLU A 504 -26.90 -14.66 17.83
CA GLU A 504 -26.70 -14.50 19.28
C GLU A 504 -25.91 -13.23 19.61
N TYR A 505 -24.93 -12.86 18.77
CA TYR A 505 -23.91 -11.86 19.11
C TYR A 505 -23.90 -10.62 18.22
N ALA A 506 -24.74 -10.55 17.18
CA ALA A 506 -24.80 -9.43 16.24
C ALA A 506 -26.23 -8.94 16.01
N VAL A 507 -26.35 -7.70 15.52
CA VAL A 507 -27.64 -7.08 15.18
C VAL A 507 -27.69 -6.80 13.68
N GLY A 508 -28.73 -7.32 13.01
CA GLY A 508 -29.01 -7.02 11.61
C GLY A 508 -29.85 -5.76 11.50
N TYR A 509 -29.42 -4.82 10.67
CA TYR A 509 -30.19 -3.63 10.30
C TYR A 509 -30.50 -3.65 8.80
N ALA A 510 -31.66 -3.16 8.40
CA ALA A 510 -31.91 -2.87 7.00
C ALA A 510 -30.89 -1.82 6.49
N THR A 511 -30.61 -1.78 5.19
CA THR A 511 -29.58 -0.87 4.62
C THR A 511 -29.81 0.59 5.04
N ALA A 512 -31.07 1.04 5.03
CA ALA A 512 -31.44 2.41 5.40
C ALA A 512 -31.21 2.71 6.89
N GLU A 513 -31.40 1.72 7.76
CA GLU A 513 -31.15 1.83 9.20
C GLU A 513 -29.65 1.79 9.49
N MET A 514 -28.89 0.95 8.79
CA MET A 514 -27.43 0.87 8.95
C MET A 514 -26.76 2.22 8.64
N CYS A 515 -27.25 2.95 7.63
CA CYS A 515 -26.76 4.30 7.31
C CYS A 515 -26.95 5.32 8.44
N GLN A 516 -27.84 5.04 9.40
CA GLN A 516 -28.19 5.94 10.51
C GLN A 516 -27.61 5.49 11.85
N ASN A 517 -26.96 4.32 11.90
CA ASN A 517 -26.49 3.69 13.13
C ASN A 517 -24.97 3.47 13.11
N PRO A 518 -24.15 4.54 13.18
CA PRO A 518 -22.70 4.38 13.32
C PRO A 518 -22.36 3.58 14.59
N PRO A 519 -21.42 2.62 14.54
CA PRO A 519 -21.07 1.82 15.70
C PRO A 519 -20.50 2.62 16.87
N SER A 520 -19.76 3.69 16.58
CA SER A 520 -19.15 4.59 17.56
C SER A 520 -18.93 5.98 16.97
N GLU A 521 -18.50 6.92 17.80
CA GLU A 521 -18.12 8.30 17.40
C GLU A 521 -16.94 8.38 16.41
N ARG A 522 -16.26 7.26 16.13
CA ARG A 522 -15.15 7.20 15.17
C ARG A 522 -15.62 7.10 13.72
N PHE A 523 -16.91 6.89 13.51
CA PHE A 523 -17.52 6.80 12.20
C PHE A 523 -18.25 8.11 11.87
N ASP A 524 -18.24 8.48 10.59
CA ASP A 524 -19.04 9.59 10.08
C ASP A 524 -20.53 9.22 10.05
N SER A 525 -21.36 10.23 9.79
CA SER A 525 -22.77 10.04 9.50
C SER A 525 -23.10 10.86 8.25
N VAL A 526 -23.31 10.15 7.14
CA VAL A 526 -23.58 10.74 5.83
C VAL A 526 -24.88 10.14 5.31
N ARG A 527 -25.79 11.00 4.84
CA ARG A 527 -27.12 10.57 4.36
C ARG A 527 -26.99 9.47 3.31
N LEU A 528 -27.71 8.35 3.54
CA LEU A 528 -27.75 7.18 2.66
C LEU A 528 -26.37 6.65 2.28
N CYS A 529 -25.44 6.67 3.22
CA CYS A 529 -24.14 6.02 3.09
C CYS A 529 -23.88 5.16 4.31
N TYR A 530 -23.22 4.01 4.11
CA TYR A 530 -22.67 3.26 5.24
C TYR A 530 -21.68 4.14 6.01
N PRO A 531 -21.70 4.12 7.36
CA PRO A 531 -20.79 4.91 8.18
C PRO A 531 -19.33 4.54 7.92
N LEU A 532 -18.49 5.49 7.52
CA LEU A 532 -17.06 5.26 7.30
C LEU A 532 -16.24 5.81 8.46
N LEU A 533 -15.09 5.20 8.74
CA LEU A 533 -14.14 5.76 9.71
C LEU A 533 -13.68 7.17 9.28
N THR A 534 -13.55 8.07 10.24
CA THR A 534 -13.00 9.42 10.01
C THR A 534 -11.48 9.43 10.02
N ASP A 535 -10.87 8.43 10.68
CA ASP A 535 -9.43 8.18 10.72
C ASP A 535 -9.18 6.66 10.61
N PRO A 536 -8.43 6.18 9.60
CA PRO A 536 -7.77 6.97 8.55
C PRO A 536 -8.81 7.56 7.59
N ALA A 537 -8.43 8.60 6.86
CA ALA A 537 -9.27 9.15 5.80
C ALA A 537 -9.68 8.05 4.80
N PRO A 538 -10.98 7.89 4.49
CA PRO A 538 -11.43 6.81 3.61
C PRO A 538 -10.84 6.92 2.20
N LEU A 539 -10.38 5.78 1.68
CA LEU A 539 -9.95 5.63 0.30
C LEU A 539 -11.11 5.85 -0.68
N PRO A 540 -10.84 6.28 -1.93
CA PRO A 540 -11.86 6.40 -2.98
C PRO A 540 -12.74 5.16 -3.14
N GLU A 541 -12.17 3.96 -3.05
CA GLU A 541 -12.89 2.69 -3.11
C GLU A 541 -13.90 2.55 -1.97
N ALA A 542 -13.55 3.02 -0.76
CA ALA A 542 -14.48 3.02 0.38
C ALA A 542 -15.60 4.05 0.21
N LEU A 543 -15.31 5.21 -0.37
CA LEU A 543 -16.34 6.21 -0.71
C LEU A 543 -17.38 5.64 -1.67
N MET A 544 -16.91 4.90 -2.67
CA MET A 544 -17.77 4.28 -3.67
C MET A 544 -18.56 3.10 -3.08
N ALA A 545 -17.91 2.28 -2.24
CA ALA A 545 -18.54 1.14 -1.59
C ALA A 545 -19.59 1.55 -0.56
N SER A 546 -19.47 2.73 0.06
CA SER A 546 -20.42 3.22 1.07
C SER A 546 -21.76 3.68 0.52
N LEU A 547 -21.88 3.95 -0.78
CA LEU A 547 -23.08 4.54 -1.37
C LEU A 547 -24.27 3.57 -1.31
N CYS A 548 -25.38 4.04 -0.75
CA CYS A 548 -26.65 3.32 -0.71
C CYS A 548 -27.73 4.07 -1.50
N VAL A 549 -28.85 3.37 -1.75
CA VAL A 549 -30.04 3.94 -2.38
C VAL A 549 -31.28 3.60 -1.57
N SER A 550 -32.28 4.48 -1.60
CA SER A 550 -33.60 4.22 -1.00
C SER A 550 -34.72 4.73 -1.91
N TYR A 551 -35.95 4.38 -1.57
CA TYR A 551 -37.13 4.64 -2.40
C TYR A 551 -38.16 5.48 -1.64
N ASP A 552 -38.93 6.28 -2.37
CA ASP A 552 -39.95 7.19 -1.85
C ASP A 552 -41.25 6.49 -1.46
N LEU A 553 -41.71 5.55 -2.29
CA LEU A 553 -42.99 4.89 -2.09
C LEU A 553 -42.84 3.53 -1.38
N PRO A 554 -43.78 3.19 -0.46
CA PRO A 554 -43.83 1.85 0.12
C PRO A 554 -43.94 0.77 -0.96
N GLY A 555 -43.11 -0.27 -0.88
CA GLY A 555 -43.07 -1.37 -1.84
C GLY A 555 -42.21 -1.13 -3.09
N ASP A 556 -41.68 0.08 -3.28
CA ASP A 556 -40.67 0.33 -4.31
C ASP A 556 -39.35 -0.36 -3.97
N ASN A 557 -38.68 -0.86 -5.00
CA ASN A 557 -37.38 -1.50 -4.92
C ASN A 557 -36.68 -1.44 -6.29
N ALA A 558 -35.46 -1.98 -6.41
CA ALA A 558 -34.68 -1.92 -7.64
C ALA A 558 -35.41 -2.52 -8.87
N SER A 559 -36.31 -3.48 -8.69
CA SER A 559 -37.08 -4.10 -9.77
C SER A 559 -38.47 -3.49 -10.00
N ASN A 560 -38.87 -2.53 -9.16
CA ASN A 560 -40.17 -1.88 -9.16
C ASN A 560 -40.05 -0.45 -8.62
N VAL A 561 -39.72 0.51 -9.49
CA VAL A 561 -39.68 1.93 -9.14
C VAL A 561 -40.88 2.67 -9.71
N ASN A 562 -41.64 3.33 -8.84
CA ASN A 562 -42.82 4.13 -9.16
C ASN A 562 -42.68 5.58 -8.69
N GLY A 563 -41.88 5.81 -7.64
CA GLY A 563 -41.59 7.12 -7.06
C GLY A 563 -40.14 7.58 -7.22
N ALA A 564 -39.75 8.60 -6.46
CA ALA A 564 -38.37 9.09 -6.47
C ALA A 564 -37.38 8.05 -5.90
N VAL A 565 -36.17 8.06 -6.44
CA VAL A 565 -35.02 7.31 -5.93
C VAL A 565 -34.09 8.29 -5.22
N PHE A 566 -33.73 7.95 -3.99
CA PHE A 566 -32.77 8.67 -3.19
C PHE A 566 -31.42 7.97 -3.25
N VAL A 567 -30.34 8.76 -3.33
CA VAL A 567 -28.97 8.23 -3.40
C VAL A 567 -28.09 8.85 -2.33
N GLY A 568 -27.07 8.10 -1.90
CA GLY A 568 -26.03 8.58 -1.00
C GLY A 568 -25.30 9.81 -1.54
N VAL A 569 -25.16 10.84 -0.70
CA VAL A 569 -24.50 12.11 -1.07
C VAL A 569 -23.24 12.28 -0.24
N ARG A 570 -22.09 12.01 -0.84
CA ARG A 570 -20.79 12.11 -0.17
C ARG A 570 -19.89 13.14 -0.86
N PRO A 571 -19.10 13.94 -0.12
CA PRO A 571 -18.13 14.85 -0.74
C PRO A 571 -17.18 14.10 -1.68
N GLY A 572 -16.94 14.66 -2.86
CA GLY A 572 -16.08 14.05 -3.89
C GLY A 572 -16.77 13.05 -4.82
N ILE A 573 -18.06 12.76 -4.63
CA ILE A 573 -18.85 11.89 -5.51
C ILE A 573 -19.83 12.71 -6.36
N ASP A 574 -19.80 12.49 -7.66
CA ASP A 574 -20.74 13.06 -8.63
C ASP A 574 -21.67 11.99 -9.18
N TRP A 575 -22.95 12.33 -9.36
CA TRP A 575 -23.98 11.41 -9.83
C TRP A 575 -24.52 11.79 -11.20
N HIS A 576 -24.63 10.79 -12.08
CA HIS A 576 -25.18 10.91 -13.42
C HIS A 576 -26.33 9.94 -13.62
N ALA A 577 -27.45 10.44 -14.14
CA ALA A 577 -28.60 9.65 -14.50
C ALA A 577 -28.60 9.36 -16.00
N ASN A 578 -29.11 8.19 -16.40
CA ASN A 578 -29.55 8.00 -17.78
C ASN A 578 -30.90 8.69 -18.03
N ARG A 579 -31.42 8.57 -19.26
CA ARG A 579 -32.69 9.20 -19.66
C ARG A 579 -33.90 8.86 -18.79
N CYS A 580 -33.91 7.74 -18.07
CA CYS A 580 -35.06 7.32 -17.28
C CYS A 580 -35.21 8.11 -15.97
N PHE A 581 -34.20 8.88 -15.56
CA PHE A 581 -34.24 9.67 -14.35
C PHE A 581 -33.86 11.13 -14.61
N GLY A 582 -34.56 12.05 -13.96
CA GLY A 582 -34.26 13.47 -13.90
C GLY A 582 -33.68 13.85 -12.55
N PHE A 583 -32.65 14.69 -12.56
CA PHE A 583 -32.15 15.33 -11.34
C PHE A 583 -33.21 16.30 -10.81
N TYR A 584 -33.58 16.18 -9.53
CA TYR A 584 -34.49 17.10 -8.87
C TYR A 584 -33.76 18.01 -7.87
N SER A 585 -33.00 17.40 -6.97
CA SER A 585 -32.15 18.08 -5.99
C SER A 585 -31.03 17.14 -5.55
N PRO A 586 -30.00 17.61 -4.81
CA PRO A 586 -28.89 16.74 -4.39
C PRO A 586 -29.37 15.47 -3.69
N GLY A 587 -29.05 14.32 -4.29
CA GLY A 587 -29.42 13.01 -3.78
C GLY A 587 -30.85 12.55 -4.12
N ILE A 588 -31.60 13.28 -4.96
CA ILE A 588 -32.99 12.96 -5.32
C ILE A 588 -33.15 12.92 -6.84
N TYR A 589 -33.53 11.75 -7.35
CA TYR A 589 -33.78 11.50 -8.77
C TYR A 589 -35.21 11.01 -9.00
N LYS A 590 -35.94 11.69 -9.89
CA LYS A 590 -37.33 11.35 -10.21
C LYS A 590 -37.41 10.57 -11.52
N PRO A 591 -38.22 9.51 -11.62
CA PRO A 591 -38.39 8.81 -12.89
C PRO A 591 -39.05 9.72 -13.95
N LEU A 592 -38.56 9.64 -15.19
CA LEU A 592 -39.06 10.39 -16.35
C LEU A 592 -39.60 9.47 -17.46
N HIS A 593 -39.10 8.23 -17.52
CA HIS A 593 -39.50 7.25 -18.51
C HIS A 593 -39.50 5.86 -17.89
N THR A 594 -40.46 5.02 -18.28
CA THR A 594 -40.49 3.61 -17.89
C THR A 594 -39.37 2.81 -18.56
N GLY A 595 -39.00 1.68 -17.97
CA GLY A 595 -37.94 0.79 -18.46
C GLY A 595 -36.71 0.79 -17.56
N LEU A 596 -35.57 0.37 -18.11
CA LEU A 596 -34.32 0.23 -17.37
C LEU A 596 -33.64 1.59 -17.17
N GLY A 597 -33.72 2.11 -15.95
CA GLY A 597 -33.04 3.33 -15.52
C GLY A 597 -31.74 3.02 -14.79
N THR A 598 -30.78 3.93 -14.89
CA THR A 598 -29.49 3.81 -14.19
C THR A 598 -29.08 5.12 -13.54
N LEU A 599 -28.52 5.02 -12.34
CA LEU A 599 -27.84 6.11 -11.64
C LEU A 599 -26.39 5.70 -11.41
N THR A 600 -25.45 6.47 -11.92
CA THR A 600 -24.01 6.19 -11.87
C THR A 600 -23.30 7.23 -11.02
N ALA A 601 -22.67 6.77 -9.95
CA ALA A 601 -21.77 7.57 -9.14
C ALA A 601 -20.34 7.52 -9.71
N SER A 602 -19.60 8.62 -9.59
CA SER A 602 -18.22 8.79 -10.06
C SER A 602 -17.41 9.48 -8.98
N CYS A 603 -16.23 8.97 -8.65
CA CYS A 603 -15.35 9.60 -7.68
C CYS A 603 -14.39 10.59 -8.36
N ARG A 604 -14.46 11.87 -7.99
CA ARG A 604 -13.63 12.94 -8.56
C ARG A 604 -12.14 12.61 -8.46
N GLY A 605 -11.40 12.92 -9.52
CA GLY A 605 -9.95 12.68 -9.58
C GLY A 605 -9.55 11.21 -9.76
N THR A 606 -10.50 10.30 -9.96
CA THR A 606 -10.24 8.87 -10.22
C THR A 606 -11.07 8.39 -11.41
N SER A 607 -10.80 7.17 -11.89
CA SER A 607 -11.64 6.49 -12.89
C SER A 607 -12.73 5.59 -12.25
N LEU A 608 -12.91 5.66 -10.93
CA LEU A 608 -13.84 4.77 -10.22
C LEU A 608 -15.28 5.23 -10.42
N THR A 609 -16.13 4.29 -10.82
CA THR A 609 -17.57 4.48 -10.99
C THR A 609 -18.36 3.31 -10.39
N ARG A 610 -19.58 3.57 -9.93
CA ARG A 610 -20.53 2.55 -9.46
C ARG A 610 -21.91 2.86 -10.00
N THR A 611 -22.54 1.87 -10.64
CA THR A 611 -23.85 2.03 -11.29
C THR A 611 -24.91 1.23 -10.56
N PHE A 612 -26.02 1.89 -10.22
CA PHE A 612 -27.23 1.31 -9.69
C PHE A 612 -28.25 1.20 -10.82
N SER A 613 -28.85 0.02 -10.98
CA SER A 613 -29.83 -0.26 -12.04
C SER A 613 -31.22 -0.44 -11.45
N PHE A 614 -32.22 0.14 -12.11
CA PHE A 614 -33.59 0.19 -11.66
C PHE A 614 -34.56 -0.16 -12.78
N THR A 615 -35.66 -0.84 -12.47
CA THR A 615 -36.79 -1.01 -13.39
C THR A 615 -37.89 -0.02 -13.02
N VAL A 616 -37.99 1.05 -13.80
CA VAL A 616 -39.05 2.06 -13.66
C VAL A 616 -40.34 1.51 -14.26
N ARG A 617 -41.35 1.32 -13.42
CA ARG A 617 -42.67 0.76 -13.80
C ARG A 617 -43.68 1.85 -14.08
N SER A 618 -43.65 2.91 -13.30
CA SER A 618 -44.48 4.08 -13.51
C SER A 618 -43.70 5.34 -13.13
N TYR A 619 -44.22 6.47 -13.59
CA TYR A 619 -43.70 7.79 -13.23
C TYR A 619 -44.89 8.74 -13.24
N ASN A 620 -44.99 9.56 -12.20
CA ASN A 620 -45.93 10.66 -12.23
C ASN A 620 -45.37 11.72 -13.18
N ASN A 621 -45.87 11.74 -14.42
CA ASN A 621 -45.82 12.94 -15.24
C ASN A 621 -46.49 14.02 -14.40
N GLY A 622 -45.72 15.01 -13.93
CA GLY A 622 -46.27 16.14 -13.21
C GLY A 622 -47.24 16.91 -14.09
N ALA A 623 -48.48 16.45 -14.21
CA ALA A 623 -49.60 17.35 -14.12
C ALA A 623 -49.75 17.61 -12.63
N GLU A 624 -49.02 18.61 -12.11
CA GLU A 624 -49.64 19.40 -11.06
C GLU A 624 -50.95 19.89 -11.70
N VAL A 625 -52.07 19.28 -11.32
CA VAL A 625 -53.34 19.99 -11.46
C VAL A 625 -53.19 21.17 -10.51
N LEU A 626 -52.74 22.30 -11.05
CA LEU A 626 -52.86 23.59 -10.39
C LEU A 626 -54.35 23.74 -10.12
N LEU A 627 -54.78 23.36 -8.92
CA LEU A 627 -56.12 23.66 -8.44
C LEU A 627 -56.25 25.18 -8.56
N GLN A 628 -57.18 25.63 -9.40
CA GLN A 628 -57.49 27.05 -9.48
C GLN A 628 -58.00 27.48 -8.10
N PRO A 629 -57.40 28.52 -7.48
CA PRO A 629 -57.87 28.97 -6.19
C PRO A 629 -59.31 29.46 -6.31
N ILE A 630 -60.17 28.95 -5.42
CA ILE A 630 -61.58 29.36 -5.36
C ILE A 630 -61.74 30.71 -4.68
N ARG A 631 -60.73 31.13 -3.91
CA ARG A 631 -60.73 32.41 -3.20
C ARG A 631 -59.31 32.85 -2.91
N THR A 632 -59.00 34.09 -3.27
CA THR A 632 -57.75 34.75 -2.93
C THR A 632 -58.02 35.90 -1.95
N GLN A 633 -57.24 35.96 -0.87
CA GLN A 633 -57.27 37.04 0.10
C GLN A 633 -55.91 37.73 0.17
N TRP A 634 -55.92 39.06 0.23
CA TRP A 634 -54.72 39.87 0.33
C TRP A 634 -54.60 40.47 1.73
N HIS A 635 -53.38 40.43 2.27
CA HIS A 635 -53.05 41.07 3.54
C HIS A 635 -51.76 41.89 3.37
N THR A 636 -51.65 42.99 4.11
CA THR A 636 -50.38 43.69 4.30
C THR A 636 -49.33 42.75 4.90
N LEU A 637 -48.05 43.09 4.78
CA LEU A 637 -46.96 42.31 5.41
C LEU A 637 -47.06 42.23 6.94
N THR A 638 -47.87 43.10 7.55
CA THR A 638 -48.18 43.11 8.99
C THR A 638 -49.47 42.36 9.35
N GLY A 639 -50.14 41.74 8.37
CA GLY A 639 -51.30 40.86 8.59
C GLY A 639 -52.67 41.54 8.53
N LEU A 640 -52.77 42.83 8.20
CA LEU A 640 -54.06 43.52 8.03
C LEU A 640 -54.69 43.18 6.66
N PRO A 641 -56.00 42.85 6.60
CA PRO A 641 -56.67 42.49 5.35
C PRO A 641 -56.79 43.69 4.39
N VAL A 642 -56.64 43.42 3.09
CA VAL A 642 -56.68 44.42 2.01
C VAL A 642 -57.68 43.96 0.97
N THR A 643 -58.72 44.78 0.72
CA THR A 643 -59.79 44.47 -0.24
C THR A 643 -59.46 44.88 -1.67
N HIS A 644 -58.64 45.90 -1.84
CA HIS A 644 -58.17 46.40 -3.15
C HIS A 644 -56.66 46.65 -3.10
N PRO A 645 -55.83 45.63 -3.34
CA PRO A 645 -54.39 45.79 -3.30
C PRO A 645 -53.91 46.63 -4.48
N ALA A 646 -52.99 47.56 -4.22
CA ALA A 646 -52.48 48.46 -5.25
C ALA A 646 -51.51 47.72 -6.19
N PRO A 647 -51.68 47.82 -7.53
CA PRO A 647 -50.80 47.15 -8.48
C PRO A 647 -49.31 47.47 -8.25
N GLY A 648 -48.46 46.45 -8.33
CA GLY A 648 -47.02 46.58 -8.11
C GLY A 648 -46.57 46.71 -6.64
N THR A 649 -47.50 46.65 -5.68
CA THR A 649 -47.17 46.64 -4.24
C THR A 649 -47.12 45.22 -3.69
N LEU A 650 -46.16 44.94 -2.81
CA LEU A 650 -45.94 43.61 -2.23
C LEU A 650 -46.90 43.33 -1.06
N TYR A 651 -47.63 42.23 -1.14
CA TYR A 651 -48.59 41.78 -0.14
C TYR A 651 -48.39 40.29 0.20
N LEU A 652 -49.04 39.83 1.28
CA LEU A 652 -49.26 38.41 1.54
C LEU A 652 -50.55 37.98 0.84
N ARG A 653 -50.43 37.07 -0.13
CA ARG A 653 -51.54 36.48 -0.87
C ARG A 653 -51.83 35.09 -0.32
N THR A 654 -53.03 34.90 0.20
CA THR A 654 -53.52 33.60 0.65
C THR A 654 -54.52 33.07 -0.36
N ASP A 655 -54.13 32.00 -1.06
CA ASP A 655 -54.95 31.30 -2.05
C ASP A 655 -55.59 30.08 -1.38
N HIS A 656 -56.93 30.01 -1.39
CA HIS A 656 -57.71 28.89 -0.87
C HIS A 656 -58.18 27.99 -2.00
N TYR A 657 -58.05 26.68 -1.81
CA TYR A 657 -58.32 25.68 -2.83
C TYR A 657 -59.59 24.87 -2.51
N PRO A 658 -60.22 24.21 -3.52
CA PRO A 658 -61.42 23.40 -3.34
C PRO A 658 -61.28 22.25 -2.32
N ASP A 659 -60.05 21.78 -2.09
CA ASP A 659 -59.72 20.69 -1.16
C ASP A 659 -59.61 21.16 0.31
N GLY A 660 -59.89 22.43 0.59
CA GLY A 660 -59.83 23.03 1.92
C GLY A 660 -58.42 23.48 2.33
N THR A 661 -57.41 23.28 1.49
CA THR A 661 -56.05 23.78 1.76
C THR A 661 -55.94 25.26 1.45
N ALA A 662 -54.98 25.93 2.10
CA ALA A 662 -54.65 27.33 1.84
C ALA A 662 -53.14 27.48 1.72
N ARG A 663 -52.69 28.30 0.76
CA ARG A 663 -51.27 28.62 0.55
C ARG A 663 -51.06 30.11 0.64
N THR A 664 -50.19 30.53 1.56
CA THR A 664 -49.79 31.94 1.71
C THR A 664 -48.45 32.18 1.04
N THR A 665 -48.38 33.17 0.14
CA THR A 665 -47.16 33.57 -0.57
C THR A 665 -46.97 35.08 -0.50
N LYS A 666 -45.73 35.57 -0.66
CA LYS A 666 -45.48 36.99 -0.91
C LYS A 666 -45.63 37.23 -2.41
N ALA A 667 -46.58 38.08 -2.81
CA ALA A 667 -46.86 38.35 -4.21
C ALA A 667 -47.07 39.86 -4.42
N LEU A 668 -46.69 40.33 -5.61
CA LEU A 668 -47.07 41.66 -6.07
C LEU A 668 -48.52 41.58 -6.54
N ALA A 669 -49.34 42.56 -6.16
CA ALA A 669 -50.68 42.66 -6.72
C ALA A 669 -50.59 43.06 -8.19
N GLU A 670 -51.35 42.36 -9.03
CA GLU A 670 -51.44 42.59 -10.48
C GLU A 670 -52.29 43.82 -10.80
#